data_AF-A0A8B8HE75-F1
#
_entry.id   AF-A0A8B8HE75-F1
#
_cell.length_a   1.000
_cell.length_b   1.000
_cell.length_c   1.000
_cell.angle_alpha   90.00
_cell.angle_beta   90.00
_cell.angle_gamma   90.00
#
_symmetry.space_group_name_H-M   'P 1'
#
loop_
_entity.id
_entity.type
_entity.pdbx_description
1 polymer ?
#
loop_
_entity_poly.entity_id
_entity_poly.type
_entity_poly.pdbx_seq_one_letter_code
_entity_poly.pdbx_strand_id
1 'polypeptide(L)'
;MSKFNCVILCLVLCVECGLSNTFNDLVTSEHGSVHCNHEHPKVDDVIRGVHIEAPHKVMKRSIDQPLRISIYYDHSVYRLEPEKFDMINNTILPEAVRFWEDALKVRKTAGPIKLNRKCPTRQVFIRSGRSHCIDACSTETMCGEVRVPERHLNPCYVCNSTGHNCRTLPREKVHLEDEVTATEISGNALNYDPEVTENIAETETEDFEEEPIGVENTDFVLYVSAVETERCRRGLTVAYASHCQQESALDRPVAGHANFCPGELSTKYRDLPSVLSTVKHEMLHALGFSVSLFGFYRDENGEPLTERRPDTGNPPLDEELQIHKWSDRVVRNITRKNWMIREGYISRTFHMIVTPRVVKEVRDHFNCSTLEGAELEDQGGDGTALTHWEKRVFENEAMTGTHTQNSVFSRVTFAMMEDTGWYRADYTHAAPLDWGKGLGCNFAMTSCKQWLNAQRFRRKNPAPFCERVKGDPLRTECSPRRTAVVLCNLVRHDTILPRQYQHFDRLPNVPPGDEAHYGGSVSLADYCPYLQEFTWKHKSVLVRGSRCSYEENTPKADVNFALENYGQHSKCFDHSDRVWEQKSCRQIREWQHWGSGCYKYKCESGRIHIIVGNYTYTCYFAGQVLQVRIIQKGWLHRGGVVCPPCREMCAQEFASRKEYCKGGEEAPPPNLYPNDVLACHASTIETTLILLAAAILCTFLNLM
;
A
#
# COMPACT_ATOMS: atom_id res chain seq x y z
N MET A 1 -80.58 25.24 25.20
CA MET A 1 -79.75 26.11 26.04
C MET A 1 -78.51 25.30 26.40
N SER A 2 -77.35 25.59 25.78
CA SER A 2 -76.24 26.36 26.39
C SER A 2 -75.44 25.52 27.41
N LYS A 3 -74.12 25.41 27.46
CA LYS A 3 -72.94 25.95 26.75
C LYS A 3 -71.72 25.15 27.30
N PHE A 4 -70.71 24.95 26.46
CA PHE A 4 -69.25 24.93 26.75
C PHE A 4 -68.67 24.32 28.04
N ASN A 5 -67.88 23.25 27.85
CA ASN A 5 -66.48 23.03 28.27
C ASN A 5 -66.09 21.64 27.72
N CYS A 6 -65.38 21.38 26.61
CA CYS A 6 -64.17 21.96 26.00
C CYS A 6 -62.96 21.95 26.95
N VAL A 7 -62.35 20.76 27.15
CA VAL A 7 -60.96 20.36 26.85
C VAL A 7 -60.89 18.86 27.17
N ILE A 8 -60.11 18.05 26.43
CA ILE A 8 -59.86 16.61 26.65
C ILE A 8 -60.91 15.65 26.08
N LEU A 9 -61.06 15.57 24.74
CA LEU A 9 -61.29 14.30 24.02
C LEU A 9 -61.27 14.51 22.48
N CYS A 10 -60.13 14.90 21.92
CA CYS A 10 -59.94 14.98 20.46
C CYS A 10 -58.47 14.74 20.07
N LEU A 11 -57.88 13.64 20.56
CA LEU A 11 -56.50 13.28 20.22
C LEU A 11 -56.26 11.78 20.00
N VAL A 12 -57.29 11.02 19.63
CA VAL A 12 -57.11 9.64 19.15
C VAL A 12 -58.13 9.41 18.05
N LEU A 13 -57.71 9.63 16.78
CA LEU A 13 -58.30 9.18 15.51
C LEU A 13 -58.05 10.24 14.42
N CYS A 14 -56.80 10.38 13.98
CA CYS A 14 -56.39 10.88 12.65
C CYS A 14 -54.85 10.97 12.59
N VAL A 15 -54.17 9.85 12.30
CA VAL A 15 -52.92 9.83 11.49
C VAL A 15 -52.85 8.46 10.81
N GLU A 16 -53.53 8.32 9.67
CA GLU A 16 -53.04 7.48 8.58
C GLU A 16 -51.94 8.26 7.83
N CYS A 17 -51.09 7.50 7.14
CA CYS A 17 -50.06 7.91 6.18
C CYS A 17 -48.69 8.36 6.73
N GLY A 18 -47.70 7.50 6.48
CA GLY A 18 -46.42 7.95 5.95
C GLY A 18 -45.29 8.12 6.95
N LEU A 19 -44.88 7.06 7.63
CA LEU A 19 -43.49 6.96 8.11
C LEU A 19 -42.88 5.66 7.60
N SER A 20 -42.37 5.74 6.37
CA SER A 20 -41.22 4.95 5.97
C SER A 20 -40.11 5.26 6.97
N ASN A 21 -39.91 4.38 7.95
CA ASN A 21 -38.70 4.41 8.78
C ASN A 21 -37.54 3.97 7.88
N THR A 22 -37.03 4.90 7.07
CA THR A 22 -35.71 4.78 6.47
C THR A 22 -34.71 4.81 7.61
N PHE A 23 -34.21 3.63 8.01
CA PHE A 23 -32.95 3.53 8.75
C PHE A 23 -31.85 4.05 7.81
N ASN A 24 -31.63 5.37 7.81
CA ASN A 24 -30.46 5.98 7.22
C ASN A 24 -29.29 5.86 8.20
N ASP A 25 -28.80 4.63 8.37
CA ASP A 25 -27.44 4.41 8.86
C ASP A 25 -26.52 4.50 7.64
N LEU A 26 -25.99 5.71 7.37
CA LEU A 26 -25.05 5.95 6.27
C LEU A 26 -23.79 5.11 6.47
N VAL A 27 -23.72 3.97 5.77
CA VAL A 27 -22.47 3.26 5.54
C VAL A 27 -21.79 3.96 4.38
N THR A 28 -20.77 4.77 4.66
CA THR A 28 -20.01 5.47 3.62
C THR A 28 -18.88 4.58 3.09
N SER A 29 -18.67 4.59 1.77
CA SER A 29 -17.45 4.05 1.17
C SER A 29 -16.46 5.20 0.99
N GLU A 30 -15.40 5.21 1.78
CA GLU A 30 -14.31 6.18 1.62
C GLU A 30 -13.10 5.50 0.98
N HIS A 31 -12.55 6.17 -0.03
CA HIS A 31 -11.23 5.88 -0.55
C HIS A 31 -10.25 6.72 0.27
N GLY A 32 -9.64 6.14 1.29
CA GLY A 32 -8.49 6.75 1.95
C GLY A 32 -7.25 6.47 1.11
N SER A 33 -6.62 7.49 0.57
CA SER A 33 -5.26 7.38 0.03
C SER A 33 -4.30 7.96 1.06
N VAL A 34 -3.39 7.14 1.59
CA VAL A 34 -2.27 7.64 2.38
C VAL A 34 -1.20 8.07 1.38
N HIS A 35 -0.82 9.34 1.40
CA HIS A 35 0.19 9.88 0.50
C HIS A 35 1.58 9.66 1.08
N CYS A 36 2.47 9.07 0.29
CA CYS A 36 3.86 8.93 0.63
C CYS A 36 4.57 10.25 0.30
N ASN A 37 5.14 10.87 1.33
CA ASN A 37 5.93 12.08 1.20
C ASN A 37 7.38 11.75 1.60
N HIS A 38 8.08 11.04 0.73
CA HIS A 38 9.48 10.68 0.90
C HIS A 38 10.39 11.88 0.57
N GLU A 39 10.87 12.56 1.60
CA GLU A 39 11.88 13.59 1.42
C GLU A 39 13.27 12.96 1.28
N HIS A 40 13.79 12.95 0.04
CA HIS A 40 15.15 12.47 -0.21
C HIS A 40 16.18 13.38 0.49
N PRO A 41 17.33 12.84 0.90
CA PRO A 41 18.34 13.63 1.58
C PRO A 41 18.99 14.59 0.59
N LYS A 42 19.31 15.81 1.04
CA LYS A 42 20.09 16.76 0.26
C LYS A 42 21.56 16.35 0.29
N VAL A 43 22.36 16.92 -0.62
CA VAL A 43 23.80 16.59 -0.71
C VAL A 43 24.53 16.79 0.62
N ASP A 44 24.14 17.77 1.42
CA ASP A 44 24.73 18.06 2.74
C ASP A 44 24.34 17.06 3.82
N ASP A 45 23.19 16.42 3.69
CA ASP A 45 22.67 15.48 4.69
C ASP A 45 23.38 14.13 4.60
N VAL A 46 24.06 13.86 3.47
CA VAL A 46 24.73 12.59 3.19
C VAL A 46 26.24 12.73 3.33
N ILE A 47 26.82 11.99 4.28
CA ILE A 47 28.27 11.88 4.42
C ILE A 47 28.78 10.78 3.48
N ARG A 48 29.66 11.15 2.55
CA ARG A 48 30.21 10.23 1.54
C ARG A 48 31.62 9.81 1.89
N GLY A 49 32.06 8.74 1.22
CA GLY A 49 33.44 8.29 1.28
C GLY A 49 33.73 7.46 2.53
N VAL A 50 32.75 6.71 3.04
CA VAL A 50 33.00 5.73 4.10
C VAL A 50 34.01 4.70 3.58
N HIS A 51 35.12 4.55 4.28
CA HIS A 51 36.19 3.64 3.88
C HIS A 51 36.01 2.30 4.58
N ILE A 52 35.62 1.28 3.82
CA ILE A 52 35.49 -0.10 4.30
C ILE A 52 36.66 -0.95 3.77
N GLU A 53 36.93 -0.82 2.47
CA GLU A 53 37.99 -1.55 1.77
C GLU A 53 38.74 -0.62 0.81
N ALA A 54 39.93 -1.04 0.38
CA ALA A 54 40.66 -0.37 -0.70
C ALA A 54 39.84 -0.36 -2.00
N PRO A 55 39.92 0.70 -2.84
CA PRO A 55 39.18 0.76 -4.10
C PRO A 55 39.48 -0.44 -5.00
N HIS A 56 38.44 -1.11 -5.47
CA HIS A 56 38.54 -2.25 -6.37
C HIS A 56 37.29 -2.33 -7.25
N LYS A 57 37.40 -2.99 -8.42
CA LYS A 57 36.25 -3.22 -9.30
C LYS A 57 35.46 -4.43 -8.80
N VAL A 58 34.17 -4.25 -8.56
CA VAL A 58 33.27 -5.35 -8.16
C VAL A 58 32.49 -5.80 -9.37
N MET A 59 32.74 -7.03 -9.80
CA MET A 59 31.94 -7.68 -10.82
C MET A 59 30.77 -8.41 -10.16
N LYS A 60 29.60 -8.42 -10.80
CA LYS A 60 28.38 -9.05 -10.28
C LYS A 60 28.51 -10.52 -9.83
N ARG A 61 29.47 -11.26 -10.41
CA ARG A 61 29.83 -12.64 -10.00
C ARG A 61 30.36 -12.76 -8.56
N SER A 62 30.69 -11.66 -7.91
CA SER A 62 31.21 -11.59 -6.54
C SER A 62 30.14 -11.32 -5.47
N ILE A 63 28.85 -11.33 -5.85
CA ILE A 63 27.71 -11.19 -4.91
C ILE A 63 27.20 -12.59 -4.56
N ASP A 64 27.45 -13.04 -3.34
CA ASP A 64 27.28 -14.44 -2.93
C ASP A 64 26.54 -14.64 -1.59
N GLN A 65 26.31 -13.60 -0.79
CA GLN A 65 25.60 -13.71 0.49
C GLN A 65 24.30 -12.88 0.56
N PRO A 66 23.35 -13.25 1.43
CA PRO A 66 22.24 -12.38 1.83
C PRO A 66 22.74 -11.04 2.38
N LEU A 67 21.95 -9.98 2.18
CA LEU A 67 22.18 -8.69 2.81
C LEU A 67 22.06 -8.83 4.34
N ARG A 68 22.97 -8.21 5.09
CA ARG A 68 22.93 -8.17 6.56
C ARG A 68 22.65 -6.74 7.03
N ILE A 69 21.52 -6.55 7.71
CA ILE A 69 21.08 -5.25 8.22
C ILE A 69 21.18 -5.26 9.75
N SER A 70 22.00 -4.37 10.31
CA SER A 70 22.02 -4.16 11.76
C SER A 70 21.16 -2.98 12.14
N ILE A 71 20.28 -3.18 13.11
CA ILE A 71 19.40 -2.14 13.64
C ILE A 71 20.05 -1.52 14.88
N TYR A 72 20.03 -0.20 14.94
CA TYR A 72 20.32 0.54 16.16
C TYR A 72 19.09 1.35 16.57
N TYR A 73 18.59 1.15 17.79
CA TYR A 73 17.45 1.90 18.31
C TYR A 73 17.89 3.12 19.09
N ASP A 74 17.29 4.27 18.75
CA ASP A 74 17.37 5.46 19.57
C ASP A 74 16.47 5.35 20.82
N HIS A 75 16.81 6.07 21.88
CA HIS A 75 16.06 6.07 23.13
C HIS A 75 14.58 6.46 22.96
N SER A 76 14.22 7.21 21.90
CA SER A 76 12.83 7.51 21.55
C SER A 76 11.97 6.27 21.35
N VAL A 77 12.52 5.16 20.86
CA VAL A 77 11.77 3.92 20.60
C VAL A 77 11.34 3.25 21.91
N TYR A 78 12.22 3.21 22.91
CA TYR A 78 11.92 2.64 24.22
C TYR A 78 10.92 3.48 25.04
N ARG A 79 10.66 4.73 24.65
CA ARG A 79 9.66 5.61 25.27
C ARG A 79 8.25 5.45 24.69
N LEU A 80 8.07 4.59 23.68
CA LEU A 80 6.77 4.31 23.11
C LEU A 80 5.86 3.58 24.11
N GLU A 81 4.55 3.69 23.89
CA GLU A 81 3.57 2.85 24.58
C GLU A 81 3.89 1.36 24.35
N PRO A 82 3.71 0.48 25.35
CA PRO A 82 4.11 -0.93 25.25
C PRO A 82 3.59 -1.66 24.01
N GLU A 83 2.35 -1.40 23.59
CA GLU A 83 1.77 -2.01 22.39
C GLU A 83 2.47 -1.57 21.10
N LYS A 84 2.86 -0.29 21.01
CA LYS A 84 3.58 0.26 19.84
C LYS A 84 5.03 -0.20 19.84
N PHE A 85 5.67 -0.23 21.01
CA PHE A 85 7.02 -0.76 21.16
C PHE A 85 7.07 -2.24 20.73
N ASP A 86 6.18 -3.08 21.25
CA ASP A 86 6.09 -4.50 20.89
C ASP A 86 5.82 -4.69 19.39
N MET A 87 4.89 -3.92 18.83
CA MET A 87 4.60 -3.95 17.39
C MET A 87 5.85 -3.61 16.54
N ILE A 88 6.60 -2.56 16.88
CA ILE A 88 7.79 -2.16 16.11
C ILE A 88 8.93 -3.15 16.32
N ASN A 89 9.28 -3.43 17.58
CA ASN A 89 10.47 -4.17 17.96
C ASN A 89 10.35 -5.68 17.68
N ASN A 90 9.18 -6.26 17.92
CA ASN A 90 9.01 -7.72 17.86
C ASN A 90 8.26 -8.20 16.62
N THR A 91 7.60 -7.31 15.87
CA THR A 91 6.78 -7.69 14.70
C THR A 91 7.22 -7.00 13.41
N ILE A 92 6.97 -5.70 13.28
CA ILE A 92 7.07 -4.97 12.02
C ILE A 92 8.51 -4.86 11.52
N LEU A 93 9.43 -4.37 12.35
CA LEU A 93 10.80 -4.12 11.89
C LEU A 93 11.57 -5.42 11.62
N PRO A 94 11.51 -6.46 12.50
CA PRO A 94 12.13 -7.75 12.19
C PRO A 94 11.58 -8.38 10.91
N GLU A 95 10.27 -8.31 10.65
CA GLU A 95 9.67 -8.87 9.43
C GLU A 95 10.10 -8.09 8.18
N ALA A 96 10.16 -6.76 8.26
CA ALA A 96 10.60 -5.91 7.15
C ALA A 96 12.09 -6.10 6.83
N VAL A 97 12.95 -6.16 7.85
CA VAL A 97 14.38 -6.45 7.71
C VAL A 97 14.59 -7.82 7.09
N ARG A 98 14.02 -8.86 7.68
CA ARG A 98 14.18 -10.23 7.19
C ARG A 98 13.74 -10.39 5.73
N PHE A 99 12.66 -9.72 5.35
CA PHE A 99 12.21 -9.71 3.95
C PHE A 99 13.29 -9.19 3.00
N TRP A 100 13.95 -8.07 3.34
CA TRP A 100 15.01 -7.49 2.49
C TRP A 100 16.33 -8.23 2.57
N GLU A 101 16.68 -8.81 3.72
CA GLU A 101 17.85 -9.70 3.87
C GLU A 101 17.72 -10.94 2.98
N ASP A 102 16.54 -11.55 2.92
CA ASP A 102 16.27 -12.71 2.08
C ASP A 102 16.16 -12.33 0.59
N ALA A 103 15.52 -11.19 0.29
CA ALA A 103 15.24 -10.75 -1.08
C ALA A 103 16.47 -10.17 -1.81
N LEU A 104 17.45 -9.62 -1.09
CA LEU A 104 18.62 -8.96 -1.67
C LEU A 104 19.90 -9.65 -1.23
N LYS A 105 20.76 -9.96 -2.20
CA LYS A 105 22.13 -10.41 -1.97
C LYS A 105 23.08 -9.26 -2.21
N VAL A 106 24.16 -9.23 -1.44
CA VAL A 106 25.20 -8.20 -1.51
C VAL A 106 26.57 -8.87 -1.49
N ARG A 107 27.59 -8.16 -1.97
CA ARG A 107 28.97 -8.56 -1.68
C ARG A 107 29.23 -8.38 -0.19
N LYS A 108 29.81 -9.40 0.44
CA LYS A 108 30.23 -9.32 1.84
C LYS A 108 31.25 -8.20 2.06
N THR A 109 30.99 -7.35 3.06
CA THR A 109 31.96 -6.39 3.59
C THR A 109 33.13 -7.12 4.28
N ALA A 110 34.37 -6.75 3.97
CA ALA A 110 35.57 -7.41 4.52
C ALA A 110 35.88 -7.03 5.98
N GLY A 111 35.27 -5.97 6.50
CA GLY A 111 35.50 -5.48 7.86
C GLY A 111 34.31 -4.71 8.42
N PRO A 112 34.41 -4.26 9.68
CA PRO A 112 33.35 -3.50 10.34
C PRO A 112 33.09 -2.17 9.63
N ILE A 113 31.81 -1.77 9.59
CA ILE A 113 31.42 -0.45 9.08
C ILE A 113 31.76 0.60 10.13
N LYS A 114 32.77 1.43 9.84
CA LYS A 114 33.12 2.61 10.64
C LYS A 114 32.68 3.86 9.90
N LEU A 115 31.68 4.54 10.44
CA LEU A 115 31.05 5.69 9.80
C LEU A 115 31.91 6.95 9.91
N ASN A 116 31.83 7.82 8.92
CA ASN A 116 32.57 9.08 8.93
C ASN A 116 31.88 10.10 9.83
N ARG A 117 32.67 10.91 10.54
CA ARG A 117 32.16 12.06 11.29
C ARG A 117 31.71 13.17 10.35
N LYS A 118 30.69 13.91 10.77
CA LYS A 118 30.33 15.18 10.14
C LYS A 118 31.46 16.18 10.35
N CYS A 119 31.81 16.91 9.30
CA CYS A 119 32.73 18.04 9.39
C CYS A 119 31.93 19.34 9.54
N PRO A 120 32.46 20.37 10.23
CA PRO A 120 31.79 21.68 10.33
C PRO A 120 31.61 22.39 8.99
N THR A 121 32.48 22.07 8.02
CA THR A 121 32.41 22.58 6.65
C THR A 121 32.25 21.43 5.66
N ARG A 122 31.74 21.73 4.46
CA ARG A 122 31.60 20.75 3.36
C ARG A 122 32.94 20.30 2.77
N GLN A 123 33.99 21.09 2.98
CA GLN A 123 35.30 20.82 2.39
C GLN A 123 36.06 19.80 3.24
N VAL A 124 36.49 18.73 2.60
CA VAL A 124 37.29 17.67 3.22
C VAL A 124 38.51 17.37 2.36
N PHE A 125 39.59 16.97 3.01
CA PHE A 125 40.79 16.48 2.32
C PHE A 125 40.78 14.96 2.28
N ILE A 126 41.01 14.37 1.11
CA ILE A 126 41.15 12.91 0.96
C ILE A 126 42.64 12.57 1.02
N ARG A 127 43.05 11.82 2.05
CA ARG A 127 44.43 11.31 2.23
C ARG A 127 44.39 9.82 2.51
N SER A 128 45.14 9.03 1.74
CA SER A 128 45.18 7.57 1.87
C SER A 128 43.79 6.91 1.86
N GLY A 129 42.86 7.43 1.07
CA GLY A 129 41.49 6.93 0.97
C GLY A 129 40.55 7.33 2.13
N ARG A 130 40.99 8.17 3.07
CA ARG A 130 40.19 8.65 4.22
C ARG A 130 39.92 10.14 4.13
N SER A 131 38.70 10.53 4.47
CA SER A 131 38.27 11.93 4.57
C SER A 131 38.79 12.57 5.87
N HIS A 132 39.38 13.75 5.75
CA HIS A 132 39.85 14.57 6.88
C HIS A 132 39.11 15.91 6.88
N CYS A 133 38.56 16.30 8.03
CA CYS A 133 37.93 17.61 8.21
C CYS A 133 38.99 18.73 8.28
N ILE A 134 38.55 19.96 8.01
CA ILE A 134 39.37 21.15 8.23
C ILE A 134 39.34 21.51 9.71
N ASP A 135 40.51 21.48 10.33
CA ASP A 135 40.82 21.86 11.72
C ASP A 135 40.13 21.05 12.83
N ALA A 136 38.84 20.73 12.70
CA ALA A 136 38.04 20.00 13.69
C ALA A 136 36.92 19.16 13.03
N CYS A 137 36.44 18.12 13.72
CA CYS A 137 35.18 17.44 13.40
C CYS A 137 34.02 18.07 14.17
N SER A 138 32.79 17.88 13.71
CA SER A 138 31.60 18.20 14.49
C SER A 138 31.54 17.34 15.75
N THR A 139 31.03 17.93 16.85
CA THR A 139 30.84 17.25 18.14
C THR A 139 29.85 16.10 18.03
N GLU A 140 28.85 16.23 17.17
CA GLU A 140 27.82 15.22 16.92
C GLU A 140 27.72 14.90 15.44
N THR A 141 27.46 13.63 15.14
CA THR A 141 27.16 13.16 13.79
C THR A 141 25.77 12.53 13.81
N MET A 142 24.86 13.11 13.04
CA MET A 142 23.46 12.66 12.97
C MET A 142 23.25 11.78 11.74
N CYS A 143 22.37 10.79 11.86
CA CYS A 143 21.78 10.04 10.77
C CYS A 143 20.26 10.13 10.92
N GLY A 144 19.65 11.09 10.20
CA GLY A 144 18.27 11.51 10.48
C GLY A 144 18.13 12.08 11.89
N GLU A 145 17.15 11.57 12.63
CA GLU A 145 16.87 11.99 14.01
C GLU A 145 17.76 11.30 15.05
N VAL A 146 18.68 10.42 14.63
CA VAL A 146 19.50 9.62 15.55
C VAL A 146 20.93 10.15 15.61
N ARG A 147 21.43 10.36 16.83
CA ARG A 147 22.85 10.62 17.09
C ARG A 147 23.62 9.31 16.92
N VAL A 148 24.54 9.28 15.96
CA VAL A 148 25.35 8.09 15.69
C VAL A 148 26.27 7.82 16.90
N PRO A 149 26.25 6.60 17.47
CA PRO A 149 27.09 6.25 18.61
C PRO A 149 28.56 6.46 18.33
N GLU A 150 29.28 6.91 19.35
CA GLU A 150 30.72 7.19 19.27
C GLU A 150 31.50 5.93 18.86
N ARG A 151 31.08 4.75 19.32
CA ARG A 151 31.67 3.44 18.95
C ARG A 151 31.49 3.06 17.47
N HIS A 152 30.49 3.61 16.76
CA HIS A 152 30.27 3.36 15.33
C HIS A 152 31.06 4.34 14.44
N LEU A 153 31.56 5.44 15.00
CA LEU A 153 32.24 6.50 14.26
C LEU A 153 33.75 6.24 14.17
N ASN A 154 34.32 6.64 13.04
CA ASN A 154 35.77 6.74 12.88
C ASN A 154 36.37 7.75 13.90
N PRO A 155 37.69 7.63 14.20
CA PRO A 155 38.41 8.68 14.90
C PRO A 155 38.27 10.01 14.16
N CYS A 156 38.40 11.12 14.88
CA CYS A 156 38.34 12.43 14.24
C CYS A 156 39.64 12.70 13.46
N TYR A 157 39.59 12.52 12.15
CA TYR A 157 40.69 12.83 11.23
C TYR A 157 40.60 14.28 10.77
N VAL A 158 41.66 15.06 11.01
CA VAL A 158 41.71 16.49 10.65
C VAL A 158 43.00 16.82 9.92
N CYS A 159 42.94 17.80 9.02
CA CYS A 159 44.11 18.50 8.50
C CYS A 159 43.94 20.00 8.78
N ASN A 160 45.03 20.76 8.71
CA ASN A 160 44.91 22.22 8.79
C ASN A 160 44.17 22.78 7.55
N SER A 161 43.81 24.06 7.60
CA SER A 161 43.14 24.79 6.49
C SER A 161 43.82 24.70 5.11
N THR A 162 45.11 24.35 5.06
CA THR A 162 45.88 24.16 3.81
C THR A 162 45.98 22.70 3.35
N GLY A 163 45.38 21.75 4.06
CA GLY A 163 45.44 20.32 3.75
C GLY A 163 46.77 19.65 4.12
N HIS A 164 47.53 20.30 5.00
CA HIS A 164 48.79 19.83 5.58
C HIS A 164 48.60 19.48 7.07
N ASN A 165 49.61 18.87 7.69
CA ASN A 165 49.59 18.47 9.11
C ASN A 165 48.35 17.63 9.49
N CYS A 166 48.08 16.60 8.69
CA CYS A 166 46.94 15.71 8.93
C CYS A 166 47.23 14.81 10.14
N ARG A 167 46.31 14.80 11.10
CA ARG A 167 46.43 14.07 12.37
C ARG A 167 45.08 13.54 12.81
N THR A 168 45.11 12.58 13.72
CA THR A 168 43.93 12.09 14.44
C THR A 168 43.82 12.87 15.75
N LEU A 169 42.64 13.41 16.06
CA LEU A 169 42.38 14.00 17.36
C LEU A 169 41.99 12.91 18.38
N PRO A 170 42.42 13.03 19.65
CA PRO A 170 42.03 12.10 20.70
C PRO A 170 40.51 12.14 20.93
N ARG A 171 39.95 11.01 21.38
CA ARG A 171 38.53 10.94 21.76
C ARG A 171 38.31 11.72 23.07
N GLU A 172 37.32 12.59 23.11
CA GLU A 172 36.85 13.16 24.37
C GLU A 172 36.11 12.05 25.15
N LYS A 173 36.49 11.83 26.42
CA LYS A 173 35.76 10.93 27.33
C LYS A 173 34.37 11.50 27.56
N VAL A 174 33.35 10.92 26.95
CA VAL A 174 31.95 11.21 27.27
C VAL A 174 31.66 10.52 28.61
N HIS A 175 31.18 11.26 29.61
CA HIS A 175 30.76 10.69 30.89
C HIS A 175 29.61 9.70 30.67
N LEU A 176 29.86 8.44 31.01
CA LEU A 176 28.91 7.33 30.96
C LEU A 176 27.85 7.47 32.07
N GLU A 177 26.86 8.32 31.86
CA GLU A 177 25.57 8.21 32.56
C GLU A 177 24.40 7.86 31.61
N ASP A 178 24.59 7.96 30.27
CA ASP A 178 23.51 7.79 29.29
C ASP A 178 23.60 6.52 28.41
N GLU A 179 24.62 5.65 28.58
CA GLU A 179 24.87 4.53 27.65
C GLU A 179 24.53 3.12 28.17
N VAL A 180 23.79 3.02 29.29
CA VAL A 180 23.30 1.72 29.80
C VAL A 180 21.83 1.55 29.42
N THR A 181 21.56 1.14 28.18
CA THR A 181 20.39 0.35 27.70
C THR A 181 20.23 0.46 26.17
N ALA A 182 21.21 0.00 25.41
CA ALA A 182 21.04 -0.23 23.97
C ALA A 182 21.60 -1.61 23.62
N THR A 183 20.73 -2.61 23.53
CA THR A 183 21.09 -3.96 23.08
C THR A 183 21.09 -4.01 21.55
N GLU A 184 22.25 -4.36 20.98
CA GLU A 184 22.35 -4.75 19.57
C GLU A 184 21.73 -6.13 19.41
N ILE A 185 20.54 -6.19 18.80
CA ILE A 185 19.89 -7.47 18.49
C ILE A 185 20.43 -7.95 17.14
N SER A 186 21.37 -8.90 17.19
CA SER A 186 21.64 -9.77 16.06
C SER A 186 20.53 -10.82 16.01
N GLY A 187 19.89 -10.98 14.85
CA GLY A 187 18.81 -11.94 14.64
C GLY A 187 19.29 -13.40 14.70
N ASN A 188 19.58 -13.92 15.89
CA ASN A 188 19.47 -15.33 16.26
C ASN A 188 19.74 -15.55 17.76
N ALA A 189 18.88 -16.39 18.36
CA ALA A 189 18.95 -17.02 19.69
C ALA A 189 18.37 -16.27 20.90
N LEU A 190 17.23 -16.80 21.37
CA LEU A 190 16.65 -16.64 22.70
C LEU A 190 17.35 -17.59 23.68
N ASN A 191 17.80 -17.08 24.81
CA ASN A 191 17.69 -17.70 26.15
C ASN A 191 18.37 -16.78 27.19
N TYR A 192 17.58 -16.25 28.12
CA TYR A 192 18.04 -15.47 29.27
C TYR A 192 17.84 -16.31 30.53
N ASP A 193 18.92 -16.50 31.30
CA ASP A 193 18.92 -17.11 32.64
C ASP A 193 19.48 -16.05 33.62
N PRO A 194 18.75 -15.63 34.67
CA PRO A 194 19.19 -14.55 35.53
C PRO A 194 19.74 -15.09 36.85
N GLU A 195 21.06 -15.19 36.99
CA GLU A 195 21.69 -15.26 38.31
C GLU A 195 23.15 -14.79 38.21
N VAL A 196 23.51 -13.81 39.06
CA VAL A 196 24.79 -13.62 39.79
C VAL A 196 25.02 -12.12 40.09
N THR A 197 24.58 -11.78 41.30
CA THR A 197 25.17 -10.91 42.35
C THR A 197 26.07 -9.71 42.06
N GLU A 198 25.73 -8.63 42.77
CA GLU A 198 26.54 -7.49 43.20
C GLU A 198 27.96 -7.84 43.65
N ASN A 199 28.94 -7.03 43.25
CA ASN A 199 30.04 -6.56 44.10
C ASN A 199 30.66 -5.30 43.50
N ILE A 200 30.50 -4.18 44.20
CA ILE A 200 31.15 -2.91 43.92
C ILE A 200 32.58 -3.00 44.46
N ALA A 201 33.58 -2.91 43.58
CA ALA A 201 34.96 -2.67 43.94
C ALA A 201 35.53 -1.58 43.04
N GLU A 202 35.91 -0.47 43.67
CA GLU A 202 36.67 0.63 43.08
C GLU A 202 37.92 0.10 42.38
N THR A 203 38.07 0.37 41.09
CA THR A 203 39.32 0.16 40.37
C THR A 203 39.56 1.31 39.39
N GLU A 204 40.61 2.05 39.73
CA GLU A 204 41.58 2.78 38.89
C GLU A 204 41.20 3.11 37.44
N THR A 205 41.27 4.40 37.12
CA THR A 205 41.17 4.95 35.76
C THR A 205 42.36 4.50 34.92
N GLU A 206 42.25 3.36 34.26
CA GLU A 206 43.09 3.00 33.12
C GLU A 206 42.53 3.65 31.84
N ASP A 207 43.37 4.40 31.13
CA ASP A 207 43.09 4.91 29.79
C ASP A 207 43.03 3.75 28.79
N PHE A 208 41.87 3.10 28.67
CA PHE A 208 41.58 2.29 27.49
C PHE A 208 41.18 3.22 26.35
N GLU A 209 42.13 3.55 25.47
CA GLU A 209 41.83 3.94 24.10
C GLU A 209 41.17 2.74 23.39
N GLU A 210 39.89 2.48 23.63
CA GLU A 210 39.15 1.52 22.81
C GLU A 210 39.13 2.06 21.38
N GLU A 211 39.82 1.37 20.46
CA GLU A 211 39.71 1.66 19.03
C GLU A 211 38.23 1.62 18.62
N PRO A 212 37.78 2.46 17.66
CA PRO A 212 36.43 2.35 17.15
C PRO A 212 36.20 0.96 16.56
N ILE A 213 35.34 0.18 17.22
CA ILE A 213 35.00 -1.19 16.85
C ILE A 213 34.30 -1.13 15.47
N GLY A 214 33.44 -0.12 15.26
CA GLY A 214 32.53 -0.09 14.13
C GLY A 214 31.43 -1.13 14.29
N VAL A 215 30.59 -1.28 13.26
CA VAL A 215 29.53 -2.30 13.28
C VAL A 215 30.02 -3.54 12.54
N GLU A 216 30.25 -4.62 13.28
CA GLU A 216 30.74 -5.89 12.75
C GLU A 216 29.64 -6.71 12.07
N ASN A 217 30.04 -7.57 11.12
CA ASN A 217 29.13 -8.49 10.45
C ASN A 217 27.93 -7.84 9.75
N THR A 218 28.08 -6.60 9.32
CA THR A 218 27.00 -5.78 8.75
C THR A 218 27.35 -5.29 7.36
N ASP A 219 26.35 -5.19 6.49
CA ASP A 219 26.49 -4.57 5.17
C ASP A 219 25.72 -3.23 5.10
N PHE A 220 24.67 -3.06 5.91
CA PHE A 220 23.92 -1.82 6.06
C PHE A 220 23.48 -1.59 7.52
N VAL A 221 23.73 -0.39 8.07
CA VAL A 221 23.29 -0.02 9.43
C VAL A 221 22.02 0.84 9.33
N LEU A 222 20.95 0.43 10.00
CA LEU A 222 19.68 1.16 10.06
C LEU A 222 19.48 1.76 11.45
N TYR A 223 19.53 3.09 11.54
CA TYR A 223 19.25 3.84 12.76
C TYR A 223 17.76 4.13 12.88
N VAL A 224 17.14 3.68 13.97
CA VAL A 224 15.68 3.73 14.13
C VAL A 224 15.30 4.66 15.27
N SER A 225 14.43 5.62 14.97
CA SER A 225 13.85 6.55 15.93
C SER A 225 12.32 6.50 15.91
N ALA A 226 11.71 7.02 16.97
CA ALA A 226 10.26 7.19 17.05
C ALA A 226 9.92 8.59 17.59
N VAL A 227 10.19 9.61 16.78
CA VAL A 227 10.03 11.03 17.14
C VAL A 227 8.94 11.68 16.30
N GLU A 228 8.08 12.47 16.97
CA GLU A 228 7.02 13.24 16.34
C GLU A 228 7.59 14.51 15.70
N THR A 229 7.99 14.42 14.43
CA THR A 229 8.63 15.49 13.66
C THR A 229 7.64 16.32 12.85
N GLU A 230 8.10 17.42 12.24
CA GLU A 230 7.25 18.19 11.30
C GLU A 230 6.80 17.33 10.11
N ARG A 231 7.64 16.38 9.66
CA ARG A 231 7.31 15.42 8.61
C ARG A 231 6.13 14.52 8.99
N CYS A 232 6.07 14.08 10.25
CA CYS A 232 4.95 13.29 10.75
C CYS A 232 3.62 14.06 10.68
N ARG A 233 3.65 15.38 10.95
CA ARG A 233 2.47 16.25 10.89
C ARG A 233 2.04 16.59 9.46
N ARG A 234 2.88 16.32 8.46
CA ARG A 234 2.58 16.50 7.04
C ARG A 234 2.05 15.18 6.46
N GLY A 235 0.73 15.07 6.30
CA GLY A 235 0.12 14.09 5.39
C GLY A 235 -0.07 12.65 5.88
N LEU A 236 -0.46 12.42 7.15
CA LEU A 236 -0.71 11.07 7.70
C LEU A 236 0.49 10.12 7.49
N THR A 237 1.70 10.66 7.60
CA THR A 237 2.95 9.91 7.40
C THR A 237 3.16 8.95 8.57
N VAL A 238 3.16 7.64 8.30
CA VAL A 238 3.33 6.58 9.33
C VAL A 238 4.80 6.40 9.70
N ALA A 239 5.67 6.45 8.70
CA ALA A 239 7.11 6.37 8.85
C ALA A 239 7.78 7.04 7.65
N TYR A 240 9.05 7.41 7.79
CA TYR A 240 9.89 7.83 6.68
C TYR A 240 11.31 7.32 6.88
N ALA A 241 12.02 7.03 5.79
CA ALA A 241 13.42 6.62 5.84
C ALA A 241 14.26 7.18 4.71
N SER A 242 15.56 7.22 4.94
CA SER A 242 16.56 7.68 3.97
C SER A 242 17.94 7.11 4.29
N HIS A 243 18.85 7.13 3.30
CA HIS A 243 20.27 6.91 3.55
C HIS A 243 20.92 8.16 4.16
N CYS A 244 21.99 7.96 4.92
CA CYS A 244 22.77 9.04 5.50
C CYS A 244 24.28 8.91 5.22
N GLN A 245 24.80 7.69 4.95
CA GLN A 245 26.19 7.52 4.53
C GLN A 245 26.37 6.53 3.37
N GLN A 246 27.33 6.84 2.48
CA GLN A 246 27.68 6.04 1.30
C GLN A 246 29.16 5.61 1.32
N GLU A 247 29.44 4.38 0.89
CA GLU A 247 30.82 3.88 0.80
C GLU A 247 31.61 4.49 -0.36
N SER A 248 32.91 4.62 -0.16
CA SER A 248 33.85 5.24 -1.11
C SER A 248 34.10 4.41 -2.37
N ALA A 249 34.10 3.07 -2.28
CA ALA A 249 34.50 2.21 -3.39
C ALA A 249 33.36 1.97 -4.40
N LEU A 250 32.15 1.70 -3.89
CA LEU A 250 31.01 1.22 -4.68
C LEU A 250 29.85 2.21 -4.76
N ASP A 251 29.94 3.36 -4.07
CA ASP A 251 28.88 4.36 -3.92
C ASP A 251 27.59 3.86 -3.25
N ARG A 252 27.62 2.65 -2.70
CA ARG A 252 26.48 2.01 -2.07
C ARG A 252 26.13 2.69 -0.75
N PRO A 253 24.84 2.88 -0.43
CA PRO A 253 24.40 3.22 0.91
C PRO A 253 24.88 2.16 1.92
N VAL A 254 25.50 2.60 3.01
CA VAL A 254 25.99 1.72 4.09
C VAL A 254 25.37 2.05 5.43
N ALA A 255 24.77 3.23 5.55
CA ALA A 255 23.94 3.58 6.69
C ALA A 255 22.75 4.42 6.24
N GLY A 256 21.62 4.22 6.91
CA GLY A 256 20.42 5.02 6.78
C GLY A 256 19.66 5.09 8.08
N HIS A 257 18.58 5.87 8.08
CA HIS A 257 17.70 6.02 9.22
C HIS A 257 16.26 5.73 8.83
N ALA A 258 15.45 5.28 9.79
CA ALA A 258 14.01 5.20 9.69
C ALA A 258 13.40 5.84 10.95
N ASN A 259 12.47 6.77 10.77
CA ASN A 259 11.73 7.37 11.86
C ASN A 259 10.26 6.94 11.79
N PHE A 260 9.76 6.39 12.89
CA PHE A 260 8.36 6.07 13.10
C PHE A 260 7.62 7.27 13.70
N CYS A 261 6.43 7.57 13.18
CA CYS A 261 5.59 8.68 13.67
C CYS A 261 4.59 8.17 14.71
N PRO A 262 4.81 8.37 16.03
CA PRO A 262 4.02 7.71 17.06
C PRO A 262 2.53 8.09 17.04
N GLY A 263 2.19 9.31 16.61
CA GLY A 263 0.80 9.77 16.50
C GLY A 263 -0.02 9.04 15.44
N GLU A 264 0.61 8.65 14.33
CA GLU A 264 -0.06 8.07 13.15
C GLU A 264 0.02 6.52 13.10
N LEU A 265 0.78 5.91 14.01
CA LEU A 265 0.91 4.46 14.11
C LEU A 265 -0.32 3.81 14.73
N SER A 266 -1.02 3.00 13.93
CA SER A 266 -2.11 2.13 14.41
C SER A 266 -1.57 0.78 14.87
N THR A 267 -1.94 0.36 16.09
CA THR A 267 -1.64 -0.98 16.65
C THR A 267 -2.72 -2.02 16.32
N LYS A 268 -3.73 -1.66 15.52
CA LYS A 268 -4.80 -2.58 15.15
C LYS A 268 -4.27 -3.64 14.20
N TYR A 269 -4.53 -4.91 14.53
CA TYR A 269 -4.15 -6.07 13.70
C TYR A 269 -4.52 -5.93 12.21
N ARG A 270 -5.65 -5.27 11.92
CA ARG A 270 -6.13 -5.05 10.54
C ARG A 270 -5.25 -4.08 9.73
N ASP A 271 -4.57 -3.14 10.41
CA ASP A 271 -3.74 -2.12 9.78
C ASP A 271 -2.28 -2.61 9.63
N LEU A 272 -1.91 -3.66 10.37
CA LEU A 272 -0.56 -4.24 10.41
C LEU A 272 0.02 -4.56 9.02
N PRO A 273 -0.72 -5.16 8.06
CA PRO A 273 -0.18 -5.42 6.72
C PRO A 273 0.16 -4.12 5.96
N SER A 274 -0.62 -3.06 6.16
CA SER A 274 -0.36 -1.75 5.54
C SER A 274 0.88 -1.12 6.15
N VAL A 275 0.99 -1.11 7.49
CA VAL A 275 2.16 -0.58 8.21
C VAL A 275 3.43 -1.33 7.80
N LEU A 276 3.37 -2.66 7.75
CA LEU A 276 4.49 -3.49 7.30
C LEU A 276 4.91 -3.15 5.87
N SER A 277 3.95 -2.98 4.96
CA SER A 277 4.24 -2.59 3.58
C SER A 277 4.90 -1.22 3.50
N THR A 278 4.44 -0.26 4.31
CA THR A 278 5.05 1.08 4.40
C THR A 278 6.49 1.00 4.93
N VAL A 279 6.77 0.23 5.99
CA VAL A 279 8.15 0.11 6.49
C VAL A 279 9.07 -0.53 5.45
N LYS A 280 8.61 -1.58 4.74
CA LYS A 280 9.38 -2.17 3.63
C LYS A 280 9.65 -1.15 2.51
N HIS A 281 8.68 -0.29 2.20
CA HIS A 281 8.80 0.77 1.21
C HIS A 281 9.85 1.81 1.63
N GLU A 282 9.76 2.32 2.86
CA GLU A 282 10.70 3.29 3.40
C GLU A 282 12.14 2.72 3.42
N MET A 283 12.30 1.46 3.82
CA MET A 283 13.60 0.79 3.76
C MET A 283 14.21 0.78 2.35
N LEU A 284 13.42 0.63 1.29
CA LEU A 284 13.94 0.69 -0.09
C LEU A 284 14.49 2.05 -0.45
N HIS A 285 13.91 3.14 0.04
CA HIS A 285 14.47 4.47 -0.15
C HIS A 285 15.86 4.60 0.48
N ALA A 286 16.04 4.04 1.67
CA ALA A 286 17.33 4.01 2.36
C ALA A 286 18.35 3.07 1.68
N LEU A 287 17.89 1.98 1.06
CA LEU A 287 18.75 1.00 0.41
C LEU A 287 19.16 1.39 -1.02
N GLY A 288 18.31 2.10 -1.77
CA GLY A 288 18.72 2.49 -3.13
C GLY A 288 17.70 3.14 -4.05
N PHE A 289 16.40 3.02 -3.78
CA PHE A 289 15.38 3.67 -4.60
C PHE A 289 15.18 5.11 -4.12
N SER A 290 16.09 6.00 -4.48
CA SER A 290 15.96 7.42 -4.18
C SER A 290 16.61 8.26 -5.27
N VAL A 291 15.99 9.39 -5.60
CA VAL A 291 16.45 10.27 -6.70
C VAL A 291 17.87 10.79 -6.47
N SER A 292 18.27 10.98 -5.21
CA SER A 292 19.64 11.37 -4.83
C SER A 292 20.68 10.26 -5.01
N LEU A 293 20.24 9.02 -5.27
CA LEU A 293 21.09 7.84 -5.52
C LEU A 293 21.17 7.45 -7.00
N PHE A 294 20.27 7.91 -7.87
CA PHE A 294 20.27 7.54 -9.29
C PHE A 294 21.58 7.89 -10.00
N GLY A 295 22.20 9.01 -9.63
CA GLY A 295 23.53 9.40 -10.12
C GLY A 295 24.62 8.36 -9.81
N PHE A 296 24.44 7.57 -8.76
CA PHE A 296 25.45 6.67 -8.23
C PHE A 296 25.36 5.23 -8.75
N TYR A 297 24.33 4.89 -9.52
CA TYR A 297 24.14 3.52 -10.02
C TYR A 297 25.31 3.05 -10.90
N ARG A 298 25.51 1.73 -10.89
CA ARG A 298 26.61 1.04 -11.59
C ARG A 298 26.07 -0.07 -12.48
N ASP A 299 26.80 -0.37 -13.54
CA ASP A 299 26.47 -1.49 -14.44
C ASP A 299 26.85 -2.84 -13.84
N GLU A 300 26.59 -3.93 -14.58
CA GLU A 300 26.90 -5.30 -14.13
C GLU A 300 28.40 -5.59 -13.94
N ASN A 301 29.26 -4.76 -14.53
CA ASN A 301 30.71 -4.83 -14.39
C ASN A 301 31.22 -3.97 -13.22
N GLY A 302 30.32 -3.25 -12.54
CA GLY A 302 30.63 -2.34 -11.44
C GLY A 302 31.07 -0.95 -11.91
N GLU A 303 30.95 -0.62 -13.20
CA GLU A 303 31.34 0.69 -13.72
C GLU A 303 30.21 1.71 -13.51
N PRO A 304 30.50 2.96 -13.14
CA PRO A 304 29.50 4.01 -13.00
C PRO A 304 28.64 4.20 -14.26
N LEU A 305 27.32 4.23 -14.09
CA LEU A 305 26.38 4.59 -15.15
C LEU A 305 26.35 6.09 -15.43
N THR A 306 26.80 6.91 -14.48
CA THR A 306 26.94 8.36 -14.63
C THR A 306 28.41 8.75 -14.55
N GLU A 307 28.81 9.70 -15.39
CA GLU A 307 30.17 10.25 -15.40
C GLU A 307 30.55 10.78 -14.01
N ARG A 308 31.81 10.56 -13.59
CA ARG A 308 32.35 11.04 -12.33
C ARG A 308 33.24 12.24 -12.57
N ARG A 309 33.11 13.27 -11.74
CA ARG A 309 34.01 14.43 -11.79
C ARG A 309 35.42 14.02 -11.35
N PRO A 310 36.48 14.44 -12.07
CA PRO A 310 37.86 14.06 -11.72
C PRO A 310 38.35 14.57 -10.35
N ASP A 311 37.78 15.66 -9.85
CA ASP A 311 38.18 16.32 -8.61
C ASP A 311 37.61 15.67 -7.36
N THR A 312 36.37 15.17 -7.44
CA THR A 312 35.61 14.65 -6.28
C THR A 312 35.32 13.16 -6.37
N GLY A 313 35.35 12.56 -7.57
CA GLY A 313 34.90 11.19 -7.81
C GLY A 313 33.37 11.02 -7.79
N ASN A 314 32.62 12.09 -7.55
CA ASN A 314 31.15 12.08 -7.49
C ASN A 314 30.52 12.46 -8.84
N PRO A 315 29.24 12.12 -9.09
CA PRO A 315 28.49 12.67 -10.22
C PRO A 315 28.42 14.21 -10.18
N PRO A 316 28.15 14.88 -11.31
CA PRO A 316 27.83 16.30 -11.33
C PRO A 316 26.71 16.65 -10.35
N LEU A 317 26.81 17.81 -9.70
CA LEU A 317 25.77 18.30 -8.78
C LEU A 317 24.75 19.13 -9.57
N ASP A 318 23.46 18.91 -9.32
CA ASP A 318 22.41 19.86 -9.65
C ASP A 318 22.26 20.86 -8.50
N GLU A 319 22.58 22.13 -8.74
CA GLU A 319 22.51 23.17 -7.71
C GLU A 319 21.08 23.60 -7.39
N GLU A 320 20.13 23.41 -8.30
CA GLU A 320 18.72 23.75 -8.08
C GLU A 320 18.06 22.69 -7.19
N LEU A 321 18.25 21.41 -7.55
CA LEU A 321 17.65 20.29 -6.83
C LEU A 321 18.48 19.82 -5.62
N GLN A 322 19.71 20.32 -5.45
CA GLN A 322 20.64 19.89 -4.38
C GLN A 322 20.85 18.37 -4.34
N ILE A 323 20.95 17.74 -5.52
CA ILE A 323 21.19 16.30 -5.72
C ILE A 323 22.22 16.04 -6.82
N HIS A 324 22.85 14.87 -6.79
CA HIS A 324 23.74 14.45 -7.85
C HIS A 324 22.96 14.00 -9.09
N LYS A 325 23.28 14.60 -10.25
CA LYS A 325 22.64 14.28 -11.53
C LYS A 325 22.89 12.82 -11.93
N TRP A 326 21.92 12.25 -12.59
CA TRP A 326 22.01 10.97 -13.29
C TRP A 326 22.29 11.17 -14.78
N SER A 327 22.71 10.10 -15.45
CA SER A 327 22.83 10.07 -16.92
C SER A 327 21.57 9.51 -17.60
N ASP A 328 21.48 9.71 -18.92
CA ASP A 328 20.44 9.13 -19.78
C ASP A 328 20.48 7.59 -19.88
N ARG A 329 21.48 6.95 -19.25
CA ARG A 329 21.54 5.49 -19.05
C ARG A 329 20.74 5.02 -17.84
N VAL A 330 20.45 5.91 -16.88
CA VAL A 330 19.68 5.60 -15.68
C VAL A 330 18.24 6.10 -15.84
N VAL A 331 18.05 7.41 -15.98
CA VAL A 331 16.75 8.02 -16.20
C VAL A 331 16.78 8.84 -17.48
N ARG A 332 15.76 8.69 -18.33
CA ARG A 332 15.65 9.40 -19.59
C ARG A 332 14.30 10.08 -19.73
N ASN A 333 14.30 11.27 -20.30
CA ASN A 333 13.09 11.99 -20.64
C ASN A 333 12.54 11.46 -21.97
N ILE A 334 11.34 10.89 -21.95
CA ILE A 334 10.66 10.35 -23.12
C ILE A 334 9.44 11.18 -23.44
N THR A 335 9.39 11.77 -24.64
CA THR A 335 8.28 12.64 -25.06
C THR A 335 7.31 11.92 -25.98
N ARG A 336 6.03 11.85 -25.57
CA ARG A 336 4.91 11.38 -26.39
C ARG A 336 4.23 12.58 -27.04
N LYS A 337 4.38 12.74 -28.36
CA LYS A 337 3.84 13.90 -29.12
C LYS A 337 2.33 13.90 -29.31
N ASN A 338 1.71 12.72 -29.24
CA ASN A 338 0.29 12.50 -29.52
C ASN A 338 -0.46 12.02 -28.27
N TRP A 339 -0.27 12.69 -27.13
CA TRP A 339 -0.97 12.35 -25.89
C TRP A 339 -2.41 12.85 -25.95
N MET A 340 -3.37 11.93 -26.04
CA MET A 340 -4.79 12.28 -26.21
C MET A 340 -5.40 12.83 -24.92
N ILE A 341 -6.03 13.99 -25.01
CA ILE A 341 -6.80 14.66 -23.93
C ILE A 341 -8.22 14.94 -24.41
N ARG A 342 -9.14 15.42 -23.55
CA ARG A 342 -10.54 15.77 -23.93
C ARG A 342 -10.61 16.50 -25.28
N GLU A 343 -9.87 17.58 -25.43
CA GLU A 343 -9.90 18.40 -26.66
C GLU A 343 -8.56 18.35 -27.42
N GLY A 344 -8.32 17.21 -28.07
CA GLY A 344 -7.22 17.02 -29.01
C GLY A 344 -6.03 16.25 -28.43
N TYR A 345 -4.83 16.70 -28.79
CA TYR A 345 -3.57 16.05 -28.44
C TYR A 345 -2.58 17.07 -27.91
N ILE A 346 -1.74 16.64 -26.96
CA ILE A 346 -0.62 17.42 -26.45
C ILE A 346 0.68 16.62 -26.53
N SER A 347 1.80 17.33 -26.45
CA SER A 347 3.09 16.70 -26.21
C SER A 347 3.30 16.60 -24.69
N ARG A 348 3.54 15.38 -24.18
CA ARG A 348 3.85 15.14 -22.76
C ARG A 348 5.19 14.42 -22.63
N THR A 349 6.00 14.84 -21.67
CA THR A 349 7.30 14.24 -21.38
C THR A 349 7.23 13.48 -20.06
N PHE A 350 7.84 12.30 -20.04
CA PHE A 350 7.85 11.38 -18.90
C PHE A 350 9.29 11.10 -18.50
N HIS A 351 9.56 11.02 -17.21
CA HIS A 351 10.84 10.53 -16.69
C HIS A 351 10.76 9.01 -16.57
N MET A 352 11.66 8.29 -17.23
CA MET A 352 11.65 6.83 -17.22
C MET A 352 12.98 6.26 -16.75
N ILE A 353 12.95 5.30 -15.83
CA ILE A 353 14.09 4.42 -15.56
C ILE A 353 14.29 3.51 -16.77
N VAL A 354 15.46 3.62 -17.40
CA VAL A 354 15.82 2.92 -18.66
C VAL A 354 16.92 1.89 -18.48
N THR A 355 17.16 1.46 -17.23
CA THR A 355 18.18 0.46 -16.91
C THR A 355 17.79 -0.94 -17.44
N PRO A 356 18.77 -1.81 -17.75
CA PRO A 356 18.52 -2.99 -18.57
C PRO A 356 17.47 -3.98 -18.04
N ARG A 357 17.47 -4.29 -16.74
CA ARG A 357 16.49 -5.23 -16.15
C ARG A 357 15.14 -4.58 -15.97
N VAL A 358 15.10 -3.32 -15.55
CA VAL A 358 13.84 -2.57 -15.45
C VAL A 358 13.14 -2.59 -16.80
N VAL A 359 13.84 -2.24 -17.88
CA VAL A 359 13.32 -2.30 -19.25
C VAL A 359 12.83 -3.70 -19.61
N LYS A 360 13.60 -4.75 -19.32
CA LYS A 360 13.19 -6.13 -19.57
C LYS A 360 11.89 -6.46 -18.85
N GLU A 361 11.82 -6.20 -17.55
CA GLU A 361 10.68 -6.57 -16.71
C GLU A 361 9.41 -5.79 -17.06
N VAL A 362 9.50 -4.50 -17.40
CA VAL A 362 8.29 -3.76 -17.84
C VAL A 362 7.80 -4.22 -19.22
N ARG A 363 8.71 -4.57 -20.14
CA ARG A 363 8.32 -5.11 -21.46
C ARG A 363 7.60 -6.45 -21.30
N ASP A 364 8.13 -7.32 -20.45
CA ASP A 364 7.54 -8.63 -20.13
C ASP A 364 6.20 -8.46 -19.40
N HIS A 365 6.12 -7.55 -18.42
CA HIS A 365 4.92 -7.29 -17.63
C HIS A 365 3.78 -6.76 -18.49
N PHE A 366 3.99 -5.67 -19.24
CA PHE A 366 2.95 -5.08 -20.08
C PHE A 366 2.73 -5.84 -21.40
N ASN A 367 3.60 -6.79 -21.78
CA ASN A 367 3.67 -7.38 -23.11
C ASN A 367 3.82 -6.31 -24.21
N CYS A 368 4.82 -5.44 -24.05
CA CYS A 368 5.13 -4.35 -24.97
C CYS A 368 6.63 -4.28 -25.26
N SER A 369 7.09 -4.86 -26.36
CA SER A 369 8.52 -4.93 -26.69
C SER A 369 9.19 -3.60 -27.01
N THR A 370 8.41 -2.56 -27.36
CA THR A 370 8.91 -1.23 -27.71
C THR A 370 8.99 -0.26 -26.53
N LEU A 371 8.50 -0.65 -25.34
CA LEU A 371 8.51 0.22 -24.16
C LEU A 371 9.95 0.57 -23.76
N GLU A 372 10.21 1.85 -23.53
CA GLU A 372 11.56 2.39 -23.34
C GLU A 372 12.08 2.23 -21.91
N GLY A 373 11.20 2.13 -20.91
CA GLY A 373 11.54 2.08 -19.50
C GLY A 373 10.31 2.05 -18.59
N ALA A 374 10.55 2.11 -17.28
CA ALA A 374 9.51 2.26 -16.26
C ALA A 374 9.30 3.73 -15.93
N GLU A 375 8.06 4.21 -15.99
CA GLU A 375 7.70 5.60 -15.70
C GLU A 375 7.85 5.91 -14.20
N LEU A 376 8.49 7.04 -13.89
CA LEU A 376 8.55 7.64 -12.56
C LEU A 376 7.42 8.65 -12.40
N GLU A 377 6.94 8.79 -11.17
CA GLU A 377 5.91 9.75 -10.77
C GLU A 377 6.32 11.21 -11.10
N ASP A 378 5.39 11.99 -11.64
CA ASP A 378 5.58 13.41 -11.99
C ASP A 378 4.70 14.37 -11.16
N GLN A 379 3.90 13.86 -10.22
CA GLN A 379 3.04 14.62 -9.31
C GLN A 379 3.42 14.41 -7.82
N GLY A 380 2.71 15.09 -6.92
CA GLY A 380 2.91 14.99 -5.45
C GLY A 380 3.99 15.90 -4.85
N GLY A 381 4.79 16.57 -5.69
CA GLY A 381 5.87 17.46 -5.25
C GLY A 381 7.19 16.72 -5.00
N ASP A 382 8.19 17.40 -4.44
CA ASP A 382 9.57 16.88 -4.30
C ASP A 382 9.66 15.58 -3.49
N GLY A 383 8.71 15.36 -2.58
CA GLY A 383 8.65 14.16 -1.75
C GLY A 383 8.06 12.93 -2.45
N THR A 384 7.53 13.08 -3.67
CA THR A 384 6.86 11.99 -4.38
C THR A 384 7.38 11.85 -5.81
N ALA A 385 7.54 12.97 -6.52
CA ALA A 385 8.02 12.98 -7.88
C ALA A 385 9.43 12.40 -7.98
N LEU A 386 9.71 11.63 -9.03
CA LEU A 386 10.99 10.98 -9.33
C LEU A 386 11.49 9.91 -8.33
N THR A 387 10.94 9.86 -7.13
CA THR A 387 11.32 8.88 -6.08
C THR A 387 10.40 7.67 -6.03
N HIS A 388 9.33 7.67 -6.85
CA HIS A 388 8.31 6.62 -6.92
C HIS A 388 8.01 6.22 -8.37
N TRP A 389 7.40 5.05 -8.53
CA TRP A 389 6.79 4.64 -9.80
C TRP A 389 5.51 5.44 -10.09
N GLU A 390 5.29 5.71 -11.38
CA GLU A 390 4.08 6.36 -11.89
C GLU A 390 2.83 5.53 -11.57
N LYS A 391 1.93 6.10 -10.77
CA LYS A 391 0.78 5.36 -10.26
C LYS A 391 -0.22 4.99 -11.36
N ARG A 392 -0.37 5.78 -12.43
CA ARG A 392 -1.27 5.45 -13.55
C ARG A 392 -0.97 4.07 -14.16
N VAL A 393 0.30 3.71 -14.31
CA VAL A 393 0.70 2.46 -14.98
C VAL A 393 1.11 1.34 -14.03
N PHE A 394 1.36 1.64 -12.74
CA PHE A 394 1.77 0.66 -11.74
C PHE A 394 0.82 0.48 -10.55
N GLU A 395 -0.09 1.43 -10.31
CA GLU A 395 -1.14 1.46 -9.28
C GLU A 395 -0.79 0.89 -7.89
N ASN A 396 -0.93 -0.42 -7.66
CA ASN A 396 -0.66 -1.06 -6.37
C ASN A 396 0.75 -1.65 -6.27
N GLU A 397 1.65 -1.27 -7.17
CA GLU A 397 3.08 -1.47 -6.93
C GLU A 397 3.48 -0.69 -5.67
N ALA A 398 4.19 -1.37 -4.78
CA ALA A 398 4.50 -0.89 -3.45
C ALA A 398 5.35 0.38 -3.43
N MET A 399 6.11 0.69 -4.48
CA MET A 399 6.90 1.91 -4.64
C MET A 399 6.17 3.01 -5.42
N THR A 400 4.84 2.99 -5.49
CA THR A 400 4.04 4.15 -5.93
C THR A 400 3.82 5.15 -4.78
N GLY A 401 3.61 6.43 -5.10
CA GLY A 401 3.57 7.51 -4.11
C GLY A 401 2.30 7.61 -3.24
N THR A 402 1.38 6.66 -3.32
CA THR A 402 0.19 6.58 -2.43
C THR A 402 -0.26 5.14 -2.24
N HIS A 403 -0.69 4.80 -1.02
CA HIS A 403 -1.35 3.53 -0.72
C HIS A 403 -2.86 3.63 -0.98
N THR A 404 -3.36 2.91 -1.97
CA THR A 404 -4.79 2.90 -2.38
C THR A 404 -5.48 1.55 -2.23
N GLN A 405 -4.69 0.47 -2.22
CA GLN A 405 -5.10 -0.92 -2.03
C GLN A 405 -3.86 -1.76 -1.67
N ASN A 406 -3.99 -3.08 -1.49
CA ASN A 406 -2.85 -3.90 -1.05
C ASN A 406 -1.66 -3.77 -2.01
N SER A 407 -0.58 -3.25 -1.46
CA SER A 407 0.67 -3.00 -2.16
C SER A 407 1.43 -4.30 -2.42
N VAL A 408 2.09 -4.37 -3.57
CA VAL A 408 2.92 -5.52 -3.98
C VAL A 408 4.30 -5.04 -4.43
N PHE A 409 5.35 -5.65 -3.87
CA PHE A 409 6.70 -5.46 -4.40
C PHE A 409 6.88 -6.36 -5.63
N SER A 410 6.77 -5.75 -6.81
CA SER A 410 6.76 -6.45 -8.08
C SER A 410 8.17 -6.80 -8.58
N ARG A 411 8.24 -7.61 -9.64
CA ARG A 411 9.51 -7.87 -10.34
C ARG A 411 10.17 -6.60 -10.87
N VAL A 412 9.41 -5.53 -11.11
CA VAL A 412 9.94 -4.23 -11.59
C VAL A 412 10.78 -3.56 -10.49
N THR A 413 10.29 -3.52 -9.24
CA THR A 413 11.05 -2.98 -8.11
C THR A 413 12.28 -3.82 -7.78
N PHE A 414 12.18 -5.15 -7.87
CA PHE A 414 13.33 -6.04 -7.71
C PHE A 414 14.39 -5.79 -8.80
N ALA A 415 13.96 -5.60 -10.04
CA ALA A 415 14.85 -5.25 -11.15
C ALA A 415 15.53 -3.89 -10.95
N MET A 416 14.82 -2.89 -10.43
CA MET A 416 15.40 -1.60 -10.06
C MET A 416 16.50 -1.75 -9.01
N MET A 417 16.23 -2.49 -7.94
CA MET A 417 17.22 -2.74 -6.89
C MET A 417 18.44 -3.52 -7.42
N GLU A 418 18.25 -4.44 -8.36
CA GLU A 418 19.36 -5.16 -9.00
C GLU A 418 20.15 -4.28 -9.98
N ASP A 419 19.50 -3.35 -10.67
CA ASP A 419 20.13 -2.40 -11.61
C ASP A 419 20.81 -1.20 -10.90
N THR A 420 20.69 -1.09 -9.57
CA THR A 420 21.58 -0.21 -8.77
C THR A 420 23.06 -0.56 -8.96
N GLY A 421 23.34 -1.83 -9.27
CA GLY A 421 24.68 -2.41 -9.31
C GLY A 421 25.21 -2.83 -7.93
N TRP A 422 24.47 -2.57 -6.86
CA TRP A 422 24.87 -2.90 -5.48
C TRP A 422 24.37 -4.26 -5.02
N TYR A 423 23.22 -4.67 -5.53
CA TYR A 423 22.52 -5.87 -5.08
C TYR A 423 22.29 -6.86 -6.23
N ARG A 424 22.08 -8.12 -5.84
CA ARG A 424 21.44 -9.13 -6.68
C ARG A 424 20.11 -9.51 -6.05
N ALA A 425 19.02 -9.27 -6.76
CA ALA A 425 17.68 -9.54 -6.24
C ALA A 425 17.26 -11.00 -6.46
N ASP A 426 16.59 -11.59 -5.48
CA ASP A 426 15.93 -12.89 -5.57
C ASP A 426 14.43 -12.70 -5.91
N TYR A 427 14.10 -12.85 -7.19
CA TYR A 427 12.74 -12.64 -7.68
C TYR A 427 11.71 -13.65 -7.16
N THR A 428 12.10 -14.68 -6.41
CA THR A 428 11.13 -15.59 -5.77
C THR A 428 10.32 -14.89 -4.69
N HIS A 429 10.85 -13.80 -4.11
CA HIS A 429 10.16 -12.95 -3.14
C HIS A 429 9.29 -11.87 -3.80
N ALA A 430 9.35 -11.71 -5.13
CA ALA A 430 8.55 -10.73 -5.85
C ALA A 430 7.09 -11.19 -5.96
N ALA A 431 6.16 -10.30 -5.62
CA ALA A 431 4.73 -10.55 -5.74
C ALA A 431 4.23 -10.27 -7.17
N PRO A 432 3.20 -11.00 -7.64
CA PRO A 432 2.61 -10.73 -8.95
C PRO A 432 1.86 -9.39 -8.93
N LEU A 433 2.27 -8.47 -9.81
CA LEU A 433 1.47 -7.30 -10.14
C LEU A 433 0.47 -7.69 -11.24
N ASP A 434 -0.82 -7.55 -10.98
CA ASP A 434 -1.86 -7.81 -11.98
C ASP A 434 -2.20 -6.56 -12.79
N TRP A 435 -2.04 -5.37 -12.20
CA TRP A 435 -2.30 -4.10 -12.86
C TRP A 435 -1.46 -3.94 -14.12
N GLY A 436 -2.11 -3.68 -15.26
CA GLY A 436 -1.43 -3.49 -16.55
C GLY A 436 -0.89 -4.76 -17.22
N LYS A 437 -0.90 -5.91 -16.54
CA LYS A 437 -0.22 -7.12 -17.02
C LYS A 437 -0.81 -7.61 -18.34
N GLY A 438 0.04 -7.68 -19.38
CA GLY A 438 -0.32 -8.16 -20.71
C GLY A 438 -1.27 -7.25 -21.50
N LEU A 439 -1.54 -6.02 -21.05
CA LEU A 439 -2.47 -5.09 -21.73
C LEU A 439 -1.87 -4.42 -22.97
N GLY A 440 -0.57 -4.58 -23.20
CA GLY A 440 0.16 -4.14 -24.39
C GLY A 440 0.55 -2.67 -24.39
N CYS A 441 1.24 -2.26 -25.46
CA CYS A 441 1.78 -0.91 -25.60
C CYS A 441 0.71 0.20 -25.57
N ASN A 442 -0.51 -0.10 -26.00
CA ASN A 442 -1.59 0.89 -25.96
C ASN A 442 -1.91 1.31 -24.52
N PHE A 443 -1.89 0.37 -23.57
CA PHE A 443 -2.09 0.69 -22.16
C PHE A 443 -0.92 1.49 -21.58
N ALA A 444 0.31 1.01 -21.79
CA ALA A 444 1.49 1.59 -21.16
C ALA A 444 1.86 2.97 -21.75
N MET A 445 1.75 3.16 -23.07
CA MET A 445 2.34 4.32 -23.76
C MET A 445 1.33 5.42 -24.14
N THR A 446 0.04 5.26 -23.83
CA THR A 446 -1.00 6.23 -24.21
C THR A 446 -1.81 6.69 -23.00
N SER A 447 -2.61 7.75 -23.17
CA SER A 447 -3.45 8.26 -22.08
C SER A 447 -4.56 7.27 -21.74
N CYS A 448 -5.02 7.30 -20.48
CA CYS A 448 -6.17 6.48 -20.08
C CYS A 448 -7.42 6.82 -20.92
N LYS A 449 -7.60 8.08 -21.35
CA LYS A 449 -8.61 8.45 -22.35
C LYS A 449 -8.49 7.62 -23.63
N GLN A 450 -7.29 7.54 -24.21
CA GLN A 450 -7.08 6.80 -25.45
C GLN A 450 -7.34 5.30 -25.28
N TRP A 451 -6.94 4.74 -24.13
CA TRP A 451 -7.27 3.37 -23.76
C TRP A 451 -8.79 3.17 -23.66
N LEU A 452 -9.50 4.00 -22.89
CA LEU A 452 -10.95 3.93 -22.71
C LEU A 452 -11.68 3.99 -24.05
N ASN A 453 -11.29 4.93 -24.93
CA ASN A 453 -11.84 5.06 -26.28
C ASN A 453 -11.61 3.80 -27.12
N ALA A 454 -10.41 3.20 -27.06
CA ALA A 454 -10.09 1.98 -27.79
C ALA A 454 -10.91 0.77 -27.30
N GLN A 455 -11.12 0.63 -25.98
CA GLN A 455 -11.93 -0.46 -25.43
C GLN A 455 -13.42 -0.27 -25.75
N ARG A 456 -13.92 0.96 -25.67
CA ARG A 456 -15.30 1.31 -26.04
C ARG A 456 -15.59 0.97 -27.50
N PHE A 457 -14.69 1.36 -28.41
CA PHE A 457 -14.82 1.04 -29.84
C PHE A 457 -14.86 -0.47 -30.10
N ARG A 458 -14.06 -1.24 -29.35
CA ARG A 458 -14.01 -2.70 -29.43
C ARG A 458 -15.11 -3.41 -28.64
N ARG A 459 -15.98 -2.68 -27.94
CA ARG A 459 -16.99 -3.22 -26.99
C ARG A 459 -16.37 -4.19 -25.97
N LYS A 460 -15.18 -3.86 -25.49
CA LYS A 460 -14.46 -4.62 -24.45
C LYS A 460 -14.57 -3.91 -23.11
N ASN A 461 -14.36 -4.67 -22.03
CA ASN A 461 -14.26 -4.12 -20.69
C ASN A 461 -13.08 -3.12 -20.64
N PRO A 462 -13.30 -1.86 -20.23
CA PRO A 462 -12.24 -0.86 -20.09
C PRO A 462 -11.27 -1.10 -18.93
N ALA A 463 -11.58 -2.05 -18.04
CA ALA A 463 -10.76 -2.36 -16.87
C ALA A 463 -9.26 -2.53 -17.25
N PRO A 464 -8.34 -2.02 -16.40
CA PRO A 464 -8.58 -1.59 -15.03
C PRO A 464 -9.14 -0.16 -14.87
N PHE A 465 -9.13 0.65 -15.94
CA PHE A 465 -9.78 1.97 -15.93
C PHE A 465 -11.31 1.85 -16.03
N CYS A 466 -12.04 2.87 -15.59
CA CYS A 466 -13.50 2.84 -15.51
C CYS A 466 -14.15 4.20 -15.82
N GLU A 467 -15.45 4.19 -16.17
CA GLU A 467 -16.17 5.40 -16.61
C GLU A 467 -17.45 5.65 -15.81
N ARG A 468 -17.69 4.86 -14.76
CA ARG A 468 -18.89 4.97 -13.93
C ARG A 468 -18.66 6.00 -12.85
N VAL A 469 -19.38 7.12 -12.94
CA VAL A 469 -19.36 8.15 -11.89
C VAL A 469 -19.83 7.53 -10.58
N LYS A 470 -19.06 7.74 -9.51
CA LYS A 470 -19.44 7.36 -8.16
C LYS A 470 -20.72 8.12 -7.77
N GLY A 471 -21.79 7.40 -7.51
CA GLY A 471 -23.09 7.96 -7.15
C GLY A 471 -23.66 7.31 -5.89
N ASP A 472 -24.76 7.87 -5.40
CA ASP A 472 -25.60 7.32 -4.34
C ASP A 472 -26.97 6.97 -4.94
N PRO A 473 -27.41 5.70 -4.92
CA PRO A 473 -26.77 4.53 -4.33
C PRO A 473 -25.48 4.07 -5.00
N LEU A 474 -24.50 3.62 -4.21
CA LEU A 474 -23.28 2.99 -4.71
C LEU A 474 -23.58 1.70 -5.48
N ARG A 475 -23.03 1.62 -6.70
CA ARG A 475 -23.05 0.41 -7.51
C ARG A 475 -21.66 -0.22 -7.56
N THR A 476 -21.48 -1.35 -6.88
CA THR A 476 -20.22 -2.09 -6.80
C THR A 476 -19.98 -2.97 -8.03
N GLU A 477 -18.72 -3.29 -8.30
CA GLU A 477 -18.29 -4.18 -9.39
C GLU A 477 -17.25 -5.16 -8.89
N CYS A 478 -16.95 -6.22 -9.64
CA CYS A 478 -15.84 -7.10 -9.32
C CYS A 478 -14.52 -6.61 -9.92
N SER A 479 -13.42 -6.79 -9.16
CA SER A 479 -12.08 -6.59 -9.70
C SER A 479 -11.83 -7.52 -10.89
N PRO A 480 -10.91 -7.22 -11.83
CA PRO A 480 -10.65 -8.06 -13.00
C PRO A 480 -10.33 -9.53 -12.68
N ARG A 481 -9.67 -9.78 -11.54
CA ARG A 481 -9.36 -11.13 -11.02
C ARG A 481 -10.41 -11.70 -10.07
N ARG A 482 -11.50 -10.96 -9.86
CA ARG A 482 -12.61 -11.26 -8.96
C ARG A 482 -12.15 -11.52 -7.52
N THR A 483 -11.05 -10.91 -7.10
CA THR A 483 -10.47 -11.06 -5.74
C THR A 483 -11.10 -10.13 -4.72
N ALA A 484 -11.77 -9.07 -5.19
CA ALA A 484 -12.37 -8.05 -4.35
C ALA A 484 -13.60 -7.43 -5.01
N VAL A 485 -14.48 -6.90 -4.17
CA VAL A 485 -15.53 -5.94 -4.56
C VAL A 485 -14.88 -4.57 -4.70
N VAL A 486 -15.14 -3.87 -5.79
CA VAL A 486 -14.46 -2.60 -6.12
C VAL A 486 -15.49 -1.54 -6.54
N LEU A 487 -15.05 -0.29 -6.52
CA LEU A 487 -15.80 0.85 -7.02
C LEU A 487 -14.96 1.61 -8.05
N CYS A 488 -15.62 2.23 -9.02
CA CYS A 488 -14.93 3.20 -9.85
C CYS A 488 -14.67 4.47 -9.03
N ASN A 489 -13.41 4.88 -8.92
CA ASN A 489 -13.02 6.07 -8.15
C ASN A 489 -13.21 7.38 -8.93
N LEU A 490 -14.06 7.38 -9.95
CA LEU A 490 -14.44 8.56 -10.72
C LEU A 490 -15.37 9.47 -9.91
N VAL A 491 -14.92 10.69 -9.64
CA VAL A 491 -15.64 11.68 -8.84
C VAL A 491 -15.70 13.02 -9.57
N ARG A 492 -16.59 13.90 -9.09
CA ARG A 492 -16.60 15.32 -9.48
C ARG A 492 -15.65 16.08 -8.54
N HIS A 493 -14.75 16.86 -9.11
CA HIS A 493 -13.89 17.80 -8.39
C HIS A 493 -14.56 19.18 -8.28
N ASP A 494 -14.22 19.94 -7.25
CA ASP A 494 -14.78 21.28 -7.03
C ASP A 494 -14.32 22.28 -8.08
N THR A 495 -13.11 22.07 -8.62
CA THR A 495 -12.48 22.89 -9.64
C THR A 495 -12.37 22.13 -10.96
N ILE A 496 -12.24 22.88 -12.05
CA ILE A 496 -11.92 22.33 -13.37
C ILE A 496 -10.53 21.71 -13.30
N LEU A 497 -10.41 20.45 -13.71
CA LEU A 497 -9.13 19.75 -13.76
C LEU A 497 -8.21 20.38 -14.82
N PRO A 498 -6.88 20.39 -14.60
CA PRO A 498 -5.93 20.82 -15.61
C PRO A 498 -6.12 20.12 -16.95
N ARG A 499 -5.88 20.82 -18.05
CA ARG A 499 -6.19 20.34 -19.40
C ARG A 499 -5.58 18.97 -19.72
N GLN A 500 -4.39 18.67 -19.22
CA GLN A 500 -3.72 17.38 -19.41
C GLN A 500 -4.40 16.19 -18.70
N TYR A 501 -5.24 16.46 -17.69
CA TYR A 501 -5.93 15.47 -16.87
C TYR A 501 -7.45 15.40 -17.15
N GLN A 502 -7.92 16.10 -18.18
CA GLN A 502 -9.30 16.00 -18.62
C GLN A 502 -9.46 14.80 -19.58
N HIS A 503 -10.01 13.70 -19.08
CA HIS A 503 -10.00 12.41 -19.78
C HIS A 503 -11.26 12.09 -20.59
N PHE A 504 -12.33 12.89 -20.49
CA PHE A 504 -13.62 12.49 -21.03
C PHE A 504 -14.23 13.52 -21.96
N ASP A 505 -14.64 13.06 -23.15
CA ASP A 505 -15.43 13.87 -24.09
C ASP A 505 -16.89 13.94 -23.68
N ARG A 506 -17.39 12.82 -23.14
CA ARG A 506 -18.76 12.64 -22.66
C ARG A 506 -18.75 11.58 -21.56
N LEU A 507 -19.53 11.82 -20.51
CA LEU A 507 -19.81 10.83 -19.46
C LEU A 507 -21.32 10.58 -19.36
N PRO A 508 -21.76 9.32 -19.17
CA PRO A 508 -23.16 9.03 -18.92
C PRO A 508 -23.66 9.77 -17.68
N ASN A 509 -24.84 10.37 -17.77
CA ASN A 509 -25.50 11.10 -16.69
C ASN A 509 -24.73 12.33 -16.16
N VAL A 510 -23.82 12.88 -16.96
CA VAL A 510 -23.14 14.16 -16.69
C VAL A 510 -23.62 15.20 -17.72
N PRO A 511 -24.00 16.42 -17.29
CA PRO A 511 -24.36 17.49 -18.22
C PRO A 511 -23.21 17.83 -19.18
N PRO A 512 -23.49 18.06 -20.48
CA PRO A 512 -22.46 18.49 -21.43
C PRO A 512 -21.78 19.78 -20.97
N GLY A 513 -20.45 19.78 -20.92
CA GLY A 513 -19.64 20.90 -20.44
C GLY A 513 -19.00 20.61 -19.08
N ASP A 514 -19.67 19.85 -18.22
CA ASP A 514 -19.19 19.57 -16.86
C ASP A 514 -18.10 18.50 -16.82
N GLU A 515 -17.84 17.76 -17.90
CA GLU A 515 -16.87 16.64 -17.91
C GLU A 515 -15.46 17.07 -17.52
N ALA A 516 -15.10 18.35 -17.67
CA ALA A 516 -13.80 18.88 -17.24
C ALA A 516 -13.60 18.87 -15.71
N HIS A 517 -14.66 18.74 -14.92
CA HIS A 517 -14.59 18.57 -13.46
C HIS A 517 -14.45 17.10 -13.05
N TYR A 518 -14.60 16.14 -13.98
CA TYR A 518 -14.63 14.72 -13.65
C TYR A 518 -13.29 14.06 -13.93
N GLY A 519 -12.81 13.32 -12.93
CA GLY A 519 -11.59 12.53 -12.98
C GLY A 519 -11.54 11.53 -11.82
N GLY A 520 -10.54 10.65 -11.84
CA GLY A 520 -10.22 9.82 -10.69
C GLY A 520 -9.97 10.66 -9.44
N SER A 521 -10.28 10.11 -8.27
CA SER A 521 -10.07 10.79 -6.98
C SER A 521 -8.60 10.85 -6.55
N VAL A 522 -7.72 10.09 -7.21
CA VAL A 522 -6.29 10.00 -6.88
C VAL A 522 -5.52 10.85 -7.89
N SER A 523 -4.92 11.94 -7.43
CA SER A 523 -4.16 12.87 -8.28
C SER A 523 -2.99 12.16 -8.96
N LEU A 524 -2.14 11.46 -8.19
CA LEU A 524 -0.95 10.72 -8.67
C LEU A 524 -1.23 9.69 -9.78
N ALA A 525 -2.48 9.25 -9.95
CA ALA A 525 -2.84 8.38 -11.05
C ALA A 525 -3.19 9.18 -12.32
N ASP A 526 -2.62 10.38 -12.51
CA ASP A 526 -2.98 11.35 -13.55
C ASP A 526 -4.46 11.74 -13.57
N TYR A 527 -5.17 11.63 -12.43
CA TYR A 527 -6.64 11.67 -12.37
C TYR A 527 -7.32 10.64 -13.31
N CYS A 528 -6.64 9.58 -13.73
CA CYS A 528 -7.25 8.50 -14.47
C CYS A 528 -8.18 7.71 -13.54
N PRO A 529 -9.45 7.50 -13.92
CA PRO A 529 -10.42 6.74 -13.12
C PRO A 529 -10.15 5.24 -13.20
N TYR A 530 -10.15 4.54 -12.06
CA TYR A 530 -9.95 3.09 -12.03
C TYR A 530 -10.79 2.38 -10.98
N LEU A 531 -10.88 1.06 -11.17
CA LEU A 531 -11.53 0.17 -10.23
C LEU A 531 -10.65 0.03 -8.97
N GLN A 532 -11.11 0.61 -7.87
CA GLN A 532 -10.39 0.68 -6.62
C GLN A 532 -11.07 -0.16 -5.54
N GLU A 533 -10.28 -0.87 -4.74
CA GLU A 533 -10.75 -1.47 -3.50
C GLU A 533 -11.13 -0.39 -2.49
N PHE A 534 -12.11 -0.70 -1.65
CA PHE A 534 -12.58 0.25 -0.64
C PHE A 534 -12.84 -0.44 0.69
N THR A 535 -13.08 0.37 1.71
CA THR A 535 -13.51 -0.09 3.02
C THR A 535 -14.90 0.43 3.33
N TRP A 536 -15.71 -0.42 3.98
CA TRP A 536 -17.02 -0.04 4.49
C TRP A 536 -16.84 0.60 5.86
N LYS A 537 -17.30 1.84 6.01
CA LYS A 537 -17.29 2.55 7.30
C LYS A 537 -18.72 2.84 7.76
N HIS A 538 -18.95 2.82 9.07
CA HIS A 538 -20.20 3.23 9.70
C HIS A 538 -19.86 4.28 10.76
N LYS A 539 -20.39 5.50 10.62
CA LYS A 539 -20.07 6.65 11.49
C LYS A 539 -18.54 6.85 11.65
N SER A 540 -17.82 6.77 10.54
CA SER A 540 -16.35 6.87 10.46
C SER A 540 -15.55 5.71 11.10
N VAL A 541 -16.23 4.70 11.65
CA VAL A 541 -15.59 3.49 12.15
C VAL A 541 -15.53 2.43 11.05
N LEU A 542 -14.34 1.89 10.80
CA LEU A 542 -14.14 0.79 9.86
C LEU A 542 -14.97 -0.43 10.28
N VAL A 543 -15.83 -0.90 9.38
CA VAL A 543 -16.64 -2.12 9.56
C VAL A 543 -15.90 -3.32 8.96
N ARG A 544 -15.60 -3.25 7.66
CA ARG A 544 -14.98 -4.35 6.89
C ARG A 544 -14.29 -3.84 5.62
N GLY A 545 -13.32 -4.60 5.13
CA GLY A 545 -12.74 -4.43 3.80
C GLY A 545 -13.61 -5.03 2.69
N SER A 546 -13.09 -5.00 1.47
CA SER A 546 -13.79 -5.45 0.26
C SER A 546 -13.16 -6.68 -0.43
N ARG A 547 -12.02 -7.16 0.08
CA ARG A 547 -11.34 -8.37 -0.42
C ARG A 547 -12.05 -9.63 0.01
N CYS A 548 -12.35 -10.50 -0.96
CA CYS A 548 -13.10 -11.72 -0.75
C CYS A 548 -12.34 -12.81 0.04
N SER A 549 -11.00 -12.75 0.08
CA SER A 549 -10.17 -13.78 0.71
C SER A 549 -10.16 -13.75 2.24
N TYR A 550 -10.54 -12.62 2.84
CA TYR A 550 -10.46 -12.37 4.28
C TYR A 550 -11.78 -12.66 4.96
N GLU A 551 -11.84 -13.70 5.80
CA GLU A 551 -13.07 -14.17 6.44
C GLU A 551 -13.72 -13.12 7.34
N GLU A 552 -12.90 -12.27 7.97
CA GLU A 552 -13.32 -11.14 8.80
C GLU A 552 -14.12 -10.07 8.04
N ASN A 553 -14.11 -10.09 6.71
CA ASN A 553 -14.93 -9.23 5.86
C ASN A 553 -16.36 -9.78 5.64
N THR A 554 -16.68 -10.97 6.16
CA THR A 554 -18.04 -11.53 6.08
C THR A 554 -19.04 -10.64 6.83
N PRO A 555 -20.10 -10.13 6.17
CA PRO A 555 -21.11 -9.31 6.85
C PRO A 555 -21.83 -10.11 7.96
N LYS A 556 -22.11 -9.44 9.07
CA LYS A 556 -22.92 -10.02 10.15
C LYS A 556 -24.32 -10.36 9.65
N ALA A 557 -24.93 -11.41 10.20
CA ALA A 557 -26.17 -12.00 9.68
C ALA A 557 -27.36 -11.01 9.60
N ASP A 558 -27.40 -9.99 10.46
CA ASP A 558 -28.42 -8.94 10.51
C ASP A 558 -28.32 -7.93 9.36
N VAL A 559 -27.13 -7.79 8.76
CA VAL A 559 -26.82 -6.88 7.64
C VAL A 559 -26.33 -7.61 6.39
N ASN A 560 -26.41 -8.95 6.37
CA ASN A 560 -25.98 -9.77 5.23
C ASN A 560 -27.15 -10.05 4.27
N PHE A 561 -27.60 -9.02 3.55
CA PHE A 561 -28.76 -9.09 2.65
C PHE A 561 -28.52 -10.07 1.51
N ALA A 562 -27.33 -10.02 0.91
CA ALA A 562 -26.96 -10.80 -0.27
C ALA A 562 -26.41 -12.20 0.05
N LEU A 563 -26.43 -12.62 1.33
CA LEU A 563 -25.90 -13.91 1.78
C LEU A 563 -24.43 -14.12 1.38
N GLU A 564 -23.65 -13.04 1.41
CA GLU A 564 -22.22 -13.02 1.08
C GLU A 564 -21.42 -13.87 2.06
N ASN A 565 -20.34 -14.46 1.57
CA ASN A 565 -19.38 -15.17 2.38
C ASN A 565 -17.95 -14.96 1.88
N TYR A 566 -17.06 -14.59 2.81
CA TYR A 566 -15.66 -14.30 2.56
C TYR A 566 -14.78 -15.40 3.15
N GLY A 567 -13.61 -15.62 2.55
CA GLY A 567 -12.63 -16.61 2.97
C GLY A 567 -11.70 -17.01 1.83
N GLN A 568 -10.71 -17.85 2.13
CA GLN A 568 -9.63 -18.20 1.20
C GLN A 568 -10.12 -18.80 -0.14
N HIS A 569 -11.32 -19.38 -0.15
CA HIS A 569 -11.95 -19.97 -1.34
C HIS A 569 -13.22 -19.21 -1.78
N SER A 570 -13.22 -17.89 -1.58
CA SER A 570 -14.26 -16.97 -2.03
C SER A 570 -13.77 -16.02 -3.13
N LYS A 571 -14.66 -15.68 -4.05
CA LYS A 571 -14.43 -14.74 -5.16
C LYS A 571 -15.60 -13.78 -5.29
N CYS A 572 -15.37 -12.68 -5.98
CA CYS A 572 -16.38 -11.68 -6.29
C CYS A 572 -17.23 -12.13 -7.48
N PHE A 573 -18.54 -12.12 -7.30
CA PHE A 573 -19.53 -12.37 -8.34
C PHE A 573 -20.39 -11.12 -8.54
N ASP A 574 -20.67 -10.82 -9.80
CA ASP A 574 -21.55 -9.71 -10.15
C ASP A 574 -22.99 -10.06 -9.77
N HIS A 575 -23.75 -9.07 -9.33
CA HIS A 575 -25.19 -9.22 -9.08
C HIS A 575 -25.98 -8.85 -10.33
N SER A 576 -27.21 -9.35 -10.42
CA SER A 576 -28.17 -8.89 -11.43
C SER A 576 -28.48 -7.40 -11.26
N ASP A 577 -29.07 -6.75 -12.27
CA ASP A 577 -29.46 -5.33 -12.20
C ASP A 577 -30.54 -5.01 -11.14
N ARG A 578 -31.07 -6.02 -10.45
CA ARG A 578 -32.04 -5.86 -9.37
C ARG A 578 -31.34 -5.81 -8.01
N VAL A 579 -31.79 -4.87 -7.20
CA VAL A 579 -31.37 -4.72 -5.80
C VAL A 579 -31.72 -5.97 -4.99
N TRP A 580 -30.89 -6.33 -4.03
CA TRP A 580 -31.18 -7.40 -3.08
C TRP A 580 -32.22 -6.94 -2.06
N GLU A 581 -33.26 -7.76 -1.87
CA GLU A 581 -34.37 -7.50 -0.95
C GLU A 581 -34.36 -8.53 0.19
N GLN A 582 -34.58 -8.08 1.43
CA GLN A 582 -34.93 -8.93 2.57
C GLN A 582 -36.37 -8.63 3.00
N LYS A 583 -37.22 -9.66 3.05
CA LYS A 583 -38.63 -9.54 3.47
C LYS A 583 -38.92 -10.40 4.68
N SER A 584 -39.55 -9.82 5.68
CA SER A 584 -40.21 -10.54 6.78
C SER A 584 -41.68 -10.15 6.81
N CYS A 585 -42.48 -10.86 7.59
CA CYS A 585 -43.92 -10.55 7.70
C CYS A 585 -44.22 -9.20 8.35
N ARG A 586 -43.22 -8.51 8.91
CA ARG A 586 -43.37 -7.22 9.58
C ARG A 586 -42.73 -6.06 8.83
N GLN A 587 -41.75 -6.32 7.98
CA GLN A 587 -40.92 -5.27 7.36
C GLN A 587 -40.22 -5.79 6.11
N ILE A 588 -40.00 -4.88 5.17
CA ILE A 588 -39.18 -5.07 3.97
C ILE A 588 -37.94 -4.19 4.14
N ARG A 589 -36.78 -4.73 3.83
CA ARG A 589 -35.50 -4.02 3.83
C ARG A 589 -34.87 -4.16 2.46
N GLU A 590 -34.50 -3.03 1.87
CA GLU A 590 -33.80 -2.95 0.60
C GLU A 590 -32.42 -2.36 0.86
N TRP A 591 -31.36 -3.05 0.43
CA TRP A 591 -30.03 -2.49 0.56
C TRP A 591 -29.83 -1.43 -0.52
N GLN A 592 -29.50 -0.21 -0.12
CA GLN A 592 -29.19 0.86 -1.08
C GLN A 592 -28.01 0.49 -2.00
N HIS A 593 -27.00 -0.23 -1.53
CA HIS A 593 -25.83 -0.57 -2.34
C HIS A 593 -25.90 -1.99 -2.92
N TRP A 594 -25.57 -2.15 -4.20
CA TRP A 594 -25.64 -3.42 -4.91
C TRP A 594 -24.69 -3.44 -6.10
N GLY A 595 -24.52 -4.60 -6.75
CA GLY A 595 -23.79 -4.71 -8.02
C GLY A 595 -22.80 -5.88 -8.04
N SER A 596 -22.26 -6.24 -6.89
CA SER A 596 -21.44 -7.44 -6.70
C SER A 596 -21.31 -7.80 -5.22
N GLY A 597 -20.89 -9.04 -4.96
CA GLY A 597 -20.66 -9.58 -3.62
C GLY A 597 -19.69 -10.77 -3.65
N CYS A 598 -19.15 -11.13 -2.48
CA CYS A 598 -18.24 -12.26 -2.37
C CYS A 598 -18.98 -13.55 -1.99
N TYR A 599 -18.66 -14.64 -2.67
CA TYR A 599 -19.26 -15.95 -2.42
C TYR A 599 -18.20 -17.05 -2.48
N LYS A 600 -18.38 -18.10 -1.67
CA LYS A 600 -17.65 -19.35 -1.84
C LYS A 600 -18.06 -20.00 -3.16
N TYR A 601 -17.12 -20.66 -3.81
CA TYR A 601 -17.39 -21.39 -5.03
C TYR A 601 -16.62 -22.70 -5.07
N LYS A 602 -16.95 -23.57 -6.03
CA LYS A 602 -16.23 -24.80 -6.33
C LYS A 602 -16.15 -25.01 -7.84
N CYS A 603 -15.05 -25.57 -8.30
CA CYS A 603 -14.89 -26.01 -9.68
C CYS A 603 -15.07 -27.53 -9.72
N GLU A 604 -16.21 -28.02 -10.18
CA GLU A 604 -16.52 -29.45 -10.20
C GLU A 604 -17.31 -29.83 -11.45
N SER A 605 -17.06 -31.03 -11.98
CA SER A 605 -17.77 -31.55 -13.16
C SER A 605 -17.67 -30.65 -14.40
N GLY A 606 -16.55 -29.93 -14.53
CA GLY A 606 -16.30 -28.96 -15.61
C GLY A 606 -17.12 -27.67 -15.53
N ARG A 607 -17.73 -27.35 -14.36
CA ARG A 607 -18.58 -26.17 -14.13
C ARG A 607 -18.20 -25.42 -12.86
N ILE A 608 -18.64 -24.16 -12.77
CA ILE A 608 -18.58 -23.37 -11.53
C ILE A 608 -19.83 -23.68 -10.71
N HIS A 609 -19.66 -23.90 -9.41
CA HIS A 609 -20.74 -24.02 -8.44
C HIS A 609 -20.59 -22.94 -7.38
N ILE A 610 -21.58 -22.07 -7.24
CA ILE A 610 -21.59 -20.93 -6.32
C ILE A 610 -22.41 -21.31 -5.08
N ILE A 611 -21.86 -21.05 -3.90
CA ILE A 611 -22.51 -21.37 -2.63
C ILE A 611 -23.14 -20.10 -2.08
N VAL A 612 -24.47 -20.08 -1.98
CA VAL A 612 -25.26 -18.95 -1.47
C VAL A 612 -26.11 -19.44 -0.29
N GLY A 613 -25.82 -18.91 0.90
CA GLY A 613 -26.34 -19.49 2.14
C GLY A 613 -25.88 -20.96 2.30
N ASN A 614 -26.83 -21.87 2.43
CA ASN A 614 -26.56 -23.32 2.55
C ASN A 614 -26.77 -24.08 1.22
N TYR A 615 -26.98 -23.37 0.11
CA TYR A 615 -27.34 -23.98 -1.16
C TYR A 615 -26.24 -23.78 -2.21
N THR A 616 -26.11 -24.76 -3.09
CA THR A 616 -25.12 -24.75 -4.17
C THR A 616 -25.84 -24.58 -5.49
N TYR A 617 -25.47 -23.53 -6.23
CA TYR A 617 -26.02 -23.19 -7.54
C TYR A 617 -24.99 -23.45 -8.63
N THR A 618 -25.41 -24.00 -9.77
CA THR A 618 -24.50 -24.38 -10.85
C THR A 618 -24.59 -23.38 -12.00
N CYS A 619 -23.42 -22.95 -12.48
CA CYS A 619 -23.31 -22.14 -13.69
C CYS A 619 -23.21 -23.02 -14.93
N TYR A 620 -24.21 -22.90 -15.80
CA TYR A 620 -24.32 -23.61 -17.08
C TYR A 620 -23.69 -22.83 -18.23
N PHE A 621 -23.76 -21.49 -18.20
CA PHE A 621 -23.15 -20.60 -19.18
C PHE A 621 -22.77 -19.25 -18.57
N ALA A 622 -21.86 -18.53 -19.23
CA ALA A 622 -21.43 -17.19 -18.81
C ALA A 622 -22.57 -16.17 -18.99
N GLY A 623 -22.81 -15.33 -17.99
CA GLY A 623 -23.92 -14.38 -17.96
C GLY A 623 -25.25 -14.96 -17.47
N GLN A 624 -25.31 -16.26 -17.14
CA GLN A 624 -26.50 -16.84 -16.51
C GLN A 624 -26.80 -16.13 -15.18
N VAL A 625 -28.05 -15.70 -14.99
CA VAL A 625 -28.50 -15.10 -13.73
C VAL A 625 -29.14 -16.18 -12.86
N LEU A 626 -28.49 -16.49 -11.75
CA LEU A 626 -29.01 -17.39 -10.72
C LEU A 626 -29.96 -16.61 -9.82
N GLN A 627 -31.25 -16.90 -9.92
CA GLN A 627 -32.27 -16.28 -9.08
C GLN A 627 -32.22 -16.90 -7.68
N VAL A 628 -31.93 -16.10 -6.67
CA VAL A 628 -31.83 -16.53 -5.27
C VAL A 628 -33.09 -16.14 -4.54
N ARG A 629 -33.78 -17.12 -3.95
CA ARG A 629 -34.98 -16.94 -3.12
C ARG A 629 -34.96 -17.92 -1.95
N ILE A 630 -34.38 -17.48 -0.83
CA ILE A 630 -34.11 -18.33 0.34
C ILE A 630 -34.66 -17.68 1.61
N ILE A 631 -35.34 -18.45 2.46
CA ILE A 631 -35.68 -18.06 3.83
C ILE A 631 -34.54 -18.47 4.78
N GLN A 632 -33.97 -17.49 5.47
CA GLN A 632 -32.99 -17.71 6.52
C GLN A 632 -33.33 -16.86 7.74
N LYS A 633 -33.36 -17.48 8.93
CA LYS A 633 -33.69 -16.81 10.21
C LYS A 633 -34.97 -15.94 10.16
N GLY A 634 -36.00 -16.42 9.46
CA GLY A 634 -37.30 -15.73 9.34
C GLY A 634 -37.36 -14.60 8.31
N TRP A 635 -36.31 -14.40 7.52
CA TRP A 635 -36.24 -13.43 6.44
C TRP A 635 -36.14 -14.14 5.09
N LEU A 636 -36.98 -13.73 4.13
CA LEU A 636 -36.86 -14.11 2.73
C LEU A 636 -35.85 -13.18 2.04
N HIS A 637 -34.73 -13.73 1.61
CA HIS A 637 -33.72 -13.06 0.81
C HIS A 637 -34.02 -13.29 -0.67
N ARG A 638 -34.06 -12.20 -1.44
CA ARG A 638 -34.34 -12.22 -2.88
C ARG A 638 -33.30 -11.40 -3.63
N GLY A 639 -32.66 -12.01 -4.61
CA GLY A 639 -31.67 -11.34 -5.47
C GLY A 639 -31.21 -12.22 -6.62
N GLY A 640 -30.16 -11.78 -7.31
CA GLY A 640 -29.60 -12.51 -8.43
C GLY A 640 -28.09 -12.45 -8.46
N VAL A 641 -27.43 -13.59 -8.66
CA VAL A 641 -25.97 -13.71 -8.84
C VAL A 641 -25.68 -14.09 -10.29
N VAL A 642 -24.74 -13.40 -10.93
CA VAL A 642 -24.39 -13.60 -12.35
C VAL A 642 -23.18 -14.53 -12.46
N CYS A 643 -23.34 -15.58 -13.26
CA CYS A 643 -22.29 -16.56 -13.53
C CYS A 643 -21.18 -15.98 -14.42
N PRO A 644 -19.92 -15.99 -13.97
CA PRO A 644 -18.80 -15.58 -14.80
C PRO A 644 -18.41 -16.67 -15.80
N PRO A 645 -17.55 -16.35 -16.79
CA PRO A 645 -16.95 -17.37 -17.65
C PRO A 645 -16.16 -18.41 -16.85
N CYS A 646 -16.45 -19.70 -17.07
CA CYS A 646 -15.76 -20.80 -16.36
C CYS A 646 -14.24 -20.73 -16.50
N ARG A 647 -13.73 -20.37 -17.68
CA ARG A 647 -12.29 -20.30 -17.95
C ARG A 647 -11.58 -19.25 -17.08
N GLU A 648 -12.27 -18.18 -16.69
CA GLU A 648 -11.69 -17.14 -15.83
C GLU A 648 -11.53 -17.60 -14.38
N MET A 649 -12.40 -18.50 -13.93
CA MET A 649 -12.47 -18.93 -12.53
C MET A 649 -11.78 -20.27 -12.26
N CYS A 650 -11.93 -21.23 -13.18
CA CYS A 650 -11.63 -22.65 -12.95
C CYS A 650 -10.58 -23.25 -13.88
N ALA A 651 -10.08 -22.52 -14.88
CA ALA A 651 -9.18 -23.11 -15.89
C ALA A 651 -7.92 -23.73 -15.28
N GLN A 652 -7.26 -23.04 -14.34
CA GLN A 652 -6.05 -23.53 -13.71
C GLN A 652 -6.32 -24.78 -12.83
N GLU A 653 -7.42 -24.76 -12.08
CA GLU A 653 -7.82 -25.86 -11.19
C GLU A 653 -8.29 -27.11 -11.95
N PHE A 654 -8.95 -26.93 -13.08
CA PHE A 654 -9.30 -28.05 -13.95
C PHE A 654 -8.07 -28.60 -14.66
N ALA A 655 -7.16 -27.74 -15.14
CA ALA A 655 -5.93 -28.18 -15.78
C ALA A 655 -5.06 -29.04 -14.86
N SER A 656 -4.96 -28.71 -13.56
CA SER A 656 -4.23 -29.53 -12.58
C SER A 656 -4.83 -30.93 -12.38
N ARG A 657 -6.14 -31.08 -12.64
CA ARG A 657 -6.88 -32.36 -12.60
C ARG A 657 -7.06 -33.03 -13.97
N LYS A 658 -6.47 -32.47 -15.04
CA LYS A 658 -6.70 -32.89 -16.43
C LYS A 658 -8.18 -32.82 -16.88
N GLU A 659 -8.94 -31.93 -16.26
CA GLU A 659 -10.32 -31.59 -16.62
C GLU A 659 -10.35 -30.31 -17.48
N TYR A 660 -11.52 -29.98 -18.03
CA TYR A 660 -11.72 -28.73 -18.76
C TYR A 660 -13.11 -28.13 -18.49
N CYS A 661 -13.22 -26.82 -18.66
CA CYS A 661 -14.51 -26.11 -18.61
C CYS A 661 -15.41 -26.56 -19.76
N LYS A 662 -16.60 -27.08 -19.43
CA LYS A 662 -17.63 -27.43 -20.41
C LYS A 662 -18.14 -26.18 -21.14
N GLY A 663 -18.69 -26.42 -22.34
CA GLY A 663 -19.38 -25.38 -23.11
C GLY A 663 -20.66 -24.90 -22.42
N GLY A 664 -21.20 -23.78 -22.90
CA GLY A 664 -22.51 -23.30 -22.47
C GLY A 664 -23.60 -24.32 -22.82
N GLU A 665 -24.43 -24.67 -21.84
CA GLU A 665 -25.59 -25.56 -22.01
C GLU A 665 -26.85 -24.86 -21.51
N GLU A 666 -28.02 -25.34 -21.94
CA GLU A 666 -29.30 -24.86 -21.43
C GLU A 666 -29.39 -25.11 -19.92
N ALA A 667 -29.78 -24.07 -19.16
CA ALA A 667 -29.90 -24.19 -17.72
C ALA A 667 -31.15 -25.02 -17.36
N PRO A 668 -31.08 -25.85 -16.31
CA PRO A 668 -32.24 -26.55 -15.76
C PRO A 668 -33.34 -25.56 -15.38
N PRO A 669 -34.60 -26.02 -15.29
CA PRO A 669 -35.71 -25.17 -14.89
C PRO A 669 -35.47 -24.56 -13.48
N PRO A 670 -35.99 -23.34 -13.22
CA PRO A 670 -35.70 -22.61 -11.98
C PRO A 670 -36.12 -23.31 -10.68
N ASN A 671 -37.02 -24.30 -10.77
CA ASN A 671 -37.49 -25.09 -9.64
C ASN A 671 -36.44 -26.10 -9.11
N LEU A 672 -35.29 -26.26 -9.78
CA LEU A 672 -34.17 -27.04 -9.27
C LEU A 672 -33.56 -26.40 -8.00
N TYR A 673 -33.66 -25.09 -7.90
CA TYR A 673 -33.10 -24.30 -6.79
C TYR A 673 -34.20 -23.84 -5.82
N PRO A 674 -33.84 -23.50 -4.57
CA PRO A 674 -34.78 -22.96 -3.60
C PRO A 674 -35.55 -21.77 -4.15
N ASN A 675 -36.86 -21.81 -3.98
CA ASN A 675 -37.79 -20.78 -4.44
C ASN A 675 -38.80 -20.46 -3.34
N ASP A 676 -38.28 -20.02 -2.19
CA ASP A 676 -39.07 -19.88 -0.99
C ASP A 676 -40.12 -18.77 -1.12
N VAL A 677 -41.25 -18.98 -0.44
CA VAL A 677 -42.37 -18.05 -0.36
C VAL A 677 -42.60 -17.71 1.10
N LEU A 678 -42.56 -16.42 1.41
CA LEU A 678 -42.85 -15.92 2.75
C LEU A 678 -44.36 -15.95 2.98
N ALA A 679 -44.85 -16.93 3.74
CA ALA A 679 -46.24 -17.00 4.16
C ALA A 679 -46.43 -16.22 5.47
N CYS A 680 -47.22 -15.15 5.41
CA CYS A 680 -47.52 -14.32 6.58
C CYS A 680 -48.94 -14.60 7.04
N HIS A 681 -49.06 -15.25 8.19
CA HIS A 681 -50.34 -15.39 8.86
C HIS A 681 -50.64 -14.10 9.61
N ALA A 682 -51.80 -13.50 9.36
CA ALA A 682 -52.36 -12.55 10.31
C ALA A 682 -52.64 -13.35 11.58
N SER A 683 -51.96 -13.05 12.68
CA SER A 683 -52.42 -13.51 13.99
C SER A 683 -53.78 -12.88 14.20
N THR A 684 -54.84 -13.59 13.83
CA THR A 684 -56.15 -13.43 14.43
C THR A 684 -55.93 -13.75 15.90
N ILE A 685 -55.52 -12.75 16.69
CA ILE A 685 -55.79 -12.77 18.12
C ILE A 685 -57.27 -13.11 18.16
N GLU A 686 -57.57 -14.26 18.73
CA GLU A 686 -58.92 -14.79 18.88
C GLU A 686 -59.81 -13.67 19.41
N THR A 687 -60.48 -12.97 18.50
CA THR A 687 -61.54 -12.02 18.82
C THR A 687 -62.61 -12.78 19.59
N THR A 688 -62.72 -14.10 19.39
CA THR A 688 -63.48 -15.04 20.22
C THR A 688 -63.05 -15.06 21.69
N LEU A 689 -61.76 -15.09 22.06
CA LEU A 689 -61.32 -15.09 23.46
C LEU A 689 -61.55 -13.73 24.15
N ILE A 690 -61.35 -12.62 23.43
CA ILE A 690 -61.62 -11.29 23.98
C ILE A 690 -63.13 -11.03 24.09
N LEU A 691 -63.94 -11.49 23.13
CA LEU A 691 -65.40 -11.44 23.20
C LEU A 691 -65.96 -12.38 24.26
N LEU A 692 -65.38 -13.57 24.46
CA LEU A 692 -65.74 -14.48 25.55
C LEU A 692 -65.36 -13.90 26.91
N ALA A 693 -64.17 -13.33 27.06
CA ALA A 693 -63.75 -12.67 28.30
C ALA A 693 -64.62 -11.43 28.60
N ALA A 694 -64.96 -10.63 27.58
CA ALA A 694 -65.85 -9.48 27.72
C ALA A 694 -67.30 -9.90 28.03
N ALA A 695 -67.81 -10.97 27.40
CA ALA A 695 -69.13 -11.52 27.71
C ALA A 695 -69.20 -12.08 29.13
N ILE A 696 -68.15 -12.78 29.57
CA ILE A 696 -68.04 -13.28 30.95
C ILE A 696 -67.98 -12.11 31.93
N LEU A 697 -67.18 -11.06 31.67
CA LEU A 697 -67.13 -9.86 32.51
C LEU A 697 -68.49 -9.14 32.58
N CYS A 698 -69.20 -9.02 31.46
CA CYS A 698 -70.54 -8.43 31.41
C CYS A 698 -71.59 -9.26 32.18
N THR A 699 -71.46 -10.60 32.20
CA THR A 699 -72.33 -11.45 33.02
C THR A 699 -72.03 -11.34 34.51
N PHE A 700 -70.77 -11.15 34.91
CA PHE A 700 -70.41 -10.94 36.32
C PHE A 700 -70.81 -9.54 36.83
N LEU A 701 -70.76 -8.50 35.99
CA LEU A 701 -71.18 -7.14 36.35
C LEU A 701 -72.71 -6.96 36.44
N ASN A 702 -73.51 -7.83 35.81
CA ASN A 702 -74.97 -7.83 35.95
C ASN A 702 -75.49 -8.67 37.14
N LEU A 703 -74.58 -9.34 37.87
CA LEU A 703 -74.87 -10.16 39.05
C LEU A 703 -74.30 -9.56 40.36
N MET A 704 -73.78 -8.33 40.34
CA MET A 704 -73.42 -7.54 41.52
C MET A 704 -74.37 -6.36 41.73
#